data_AF-A0A077LEW8-F1
#
_entry.id   AF-A0A077LEW8-F1
#
_cell.length_a   1.000
_cell.length_b   1.000
_cell.length_c   1.000
_cell.angle_alpha   90.00
_cell.angle_beta   90.00
_cell.angle_gamma   90.00
#
_symmetry.space_group_name_H-M   'P 1'
#
loop_
_entity.id
_entity.type
_entity.pdbx_description
1 polymer ?
#
loop_
_entity_poly.entity_id
_entity_poly.type
_entity_poly.pdbx_seq_one_letter_code
_entity_poly.pdbx_strand_id
1 'polypeptide(L)'
;MDNSNTTREETSAPDLGTIVRAVIHPGIGIARLGSSLEADGFFIGPETLELGSGVLGDARDDTGALMRQAARFRIYGYDANDRVVAELTAAQAQIDWQVHLANRKAQWYRFEMAMDLPEAGDLEMKLRNDHIAGAEREALVIDPGARSISGKNRSGQDYQFDTGQFMGGKVPLGELRTDSDGRLLVLGGFAQSASPTGKLIYDKDEQGSFANASEWFDDTSDGPVSATVVLNGKSLPVEPAWVVAAQPSFAPHVVGWRTLYDLLVDTYIDCGWMQPVETVSFQRDVLPVLQRLSGLQWVNKGFASLYGYGAPMDFTNRKLLAKLSLTDETYSHLRRTVFNAFRAADNSVHEQRTWPWLYGDTFGGDEDLPGNHLALSAGRSSILKRWVAGDFINDWQAEPAPVASFDRLPVAMQPAMLDQAALHFCVADAFHPGIELSWPMRHASIYRAPFRIKALPDGQPVPEYGLVLDQKKALSAEGPLHAQPPGGLSRWMALPWQVDAVGCRSGYDKDYDPYLPTFWPAQVPNQVLSEADYNLVIDESLPREQRLALFNKRAHWGRQLPKRFIDQAMTVVADVGVLGVVEARPGIVDDEDFPAVMHVEIERRSAASAASGRLPVAISAAAAQGAFGDELQSLILAGWDSVEQYEEFCRIFKR
;
A
#
# COMPACT_ATOMS: atom_id res chain seq x y z
N MET A 1 13.29 -47.61 -17.66
CA MET A 1 13.71 -48.18 -16.37
C MET A 1 15.00 -47.49 -16.01
N ASP A 2 14.90 -46.44 -15.22
CA ASP A 2 16.05 -45.87 -14.53
C ASP A 2 15.56 -45.48 -13.14
N ASN A 3 15.96 -46.29 -12.15
CA ASN A 3 15.56 -46.18 -10.75
C ASN A 3 16.55 -45.24 -10.06
N SER A 4 16.32 -43.93 -10.12
CA SER A 4 16.95 -42.99 -9.18
C SER A 4 16.06 -42.90 -7.94
N ASN A 5 16.38 -43.74 -6.97
CA ASN A 5 15.80 -43.80 -5.65
C ASN A 5 16.14 -42.49 -4.90
N THR A 6 15.28 -41.48 -4.98
CA THR A 6 15.33 -40.32 -4.08
C THR A 6 14.82 -40.77 -2.72
N THR A 7 15.76 -41.15 -1.86
CA THR A 7 15.53 -41.24 -0.41
C THR A 7 14.89 -39.94 0.05
N ARG A 8 13.61 -40.01 0.46
CA ARG A 8 13.00 -39.01 1.34
C ARG A 8 13.90 -38.95 2.59
N GLU A 9 14.60 -37.85 2.79
CA GLU A 9 15.10 -37.52 4.11
C GLU A 9 13.88 -37.46 5.05
N GLU A 10 13.79 -38.40 5.98
CA GLU A 10 12.91 -38.29 7.13
C GLU A 10 13.38 -37.06 7.92
N THR A 11 12.68 -35.94 7.74
CA THR A 11 12.90 -34.75 8.56
C THR A 11 12.49 -35.08 9.99
N SER A 12 13.47 -35.36 10.84
CA SER A 12 13.28 -35.45 12.29
C SER A 12 12.57 -34.18 12.78
N ALA A 13 11.61 -34.33 13.69
CA ALA A 13 10.94 -33.20 14.32
C ALA A 13 11.98 -32.19 14.87
N PRO A 14 11.74 -30.88 14.74
CA PRO A 14 12.71 -29.87 15.16
C PRO A 14 13.00 -29.99 16.66
N ASP A 15 14.28 -29.96 17.03
CA ASP A 15 14.70 -29.97 18.43
C ASP A 15 14.48 -28.58 19.04
N LEU A 16 13.31 -28.40 19.67
CA LEU A 16 12.93 -27.14 20.33
C LEU A 16 13.86 -26.78 21.50
N GLY A 17 14.65 -27.73 22.01
CA GLY A 17 15.63 -27.51 23.08
C GLY A 17 16.80 -26.61 22.68
N THR A 18 17.05 -26.44 21.37
CA THR A 18 18.11 -25.55 20.86
C THR A 18 17.70 -24.08 20.81
N ILE A 19 16.41 -23.77 20.98
CA ILE A 19 15.88 -22.41 20.87
C ILE A 19 16.36 -21.56 22.05
N VAL A 20 17.03 -20.44 21.74
CA VAL A 20 17.57 -19.50 22.73
C VAL A 20 16.87 -18.15 22.73
N ARG A 21 16.20 -17.79 21.63
CA ARG A 21 15.41 -16.56 21.48
C ARG A 21 14.23 -16.77 20.52
N ALA A 22 13.27 -15.87 20.56
CA ALA A 22 12.12 -15.86 19.66
C ALA A 22 12.00 -14.52 18.93
N VAL A 23 11.36 -14.52 17.76
CA VAL A 23 11.16 -13.32 16.94
C VAL A 23 9.73 -13.29 16.41
N ILE A 24 9.09 -12.13 16.50
CA ILE A 24 7.78 -11.88 15.92
C ILE A 24 7.94 -11.51 14.43
N HIS A 25 7.15 -12.14 13.57
CA HIS A 25 7.07 -11.86 12.13
C HIS A 25 5.60 -11.71 11.67
N PRO A 26 5.29 -10.80 10.73
CA PRO A 26 6.21 -9.85 10.11
C PRO A 26 6.75 -8.83 11.11
N GLY A 27 7.94 -8.27 10.85
CA GLY A 27 8.52 -7.21 11.67
C GLY A 27 7.74 -5.90 11.61
N ILE A 28 7.07 -5.65 10.49
CA ILE A 28 6.13 -4.54 10.28
C ILE A 28 4.89 -5.16 9.62
N GLY A 29 3.83 -5.35 10.39
CA GLY A 29 2.56 -5.88 9.89
C GLY A 29 1.64 -4.77 9.41
N ILE A 30 0.88 -5.05 8.35
CA ILE A 30 -0.06 -4.11 7.73
C ILE A 30 -1.49 -4.62 7.88
N ALA A 31 -2.24 -3.95 8.73
CA ALA A 31 -3.69 -4.04 8.80
C ALA A 31 -4.31 -2.92 7.95
N ARG A 32 -5.53 -3.12 7.46
CA ARG A 32 -6.27 -2.09 6.72
C ARG A 32 -7.66 -1.92 7.29
N LEU A 33 -8.07 -0.66 7.36
CA LEU A 33 -9.41 -0.25 7.77
C LEU A 33 -10.48 -0.85 6.83
N GLY A 34 -11.69 -0.99 7.34
CA GLY A 34 -12.87 -1.47 6.62
C GLY A 34 -14.12 -1.19 7.43
N SER A 35 -15.26 -1.00 6.78
CA SER A 35 -16.52 -0.59 7.44
C SER A 35 -17.36 -1.76 7.98
N SER A 36 -16.95 -3.01 7.75
CA SER A 36 -17.69 -4.18 8.23
C SER A 36 -17.64 -4.29 9.77
N LEU A 37 -18.82 -4.49 10.35
CA LEU A 37 -19.02 -4.75 11.79
C LEU A 37 -19.27 -6.23 12.08
N GLU A 38 -19.33 -7.06 11.05
CA GLU A 38 -19.60 -8.50 11.19
C GLU A 38 -18.42 -9.20 11.88
N ALA A 39 -18.74 -10.28 12.60
CA ALA A 39 -17.74 -11.03 13.33
C ALA A 39 -16.67 -11.63 12.40
N ASP A 40 -17.05 -12.04 11.21
CA ASP A 40 -16.20 -12.53 10.11
C ASP A 40 -15.96 -11.46 9.02
N GLY A 41 -16.24 -10.20 9.32
CA GLY A 41 -16.05 -9.02 8.47
C GLY A 41 -14.59 -8.63 8.20
N PHE A 42 -13.70 -9.60 8.05
CA PHE A 42 -12.28 -9.40 7.80
C PHE A 42 -11.64 -10.58 7.07
N PHE A 43 -10.53 -10.32 6.38
CA PHE A 43 -9.64 -11.34 5.82
C PHE A 43 -8.23 -11.16 6.37
N ILE A 44 -7.39 -12.19 6.25
CA ILE A 44 -5.98 -12.13 6.66
C ILE A 44 -5.16 -11.52 5.50
N GLY A 45 -4.31 -10.54 5.82
CA GLY A 45 -3.42 -9.93 4.84
C GLY A 45 -2.43 -10.93 4.19
N PRO A 46 -1.71 -10.49 3.15
CA PRO A 46 -0.79 -11.34 2.39
C PRO A 46 0.33 -11.92 3.27
N GLU A 47 0.53 -13.23 3.17
CA GLU A 47 1.71 -13.94 3.71
C GLU A 47 2.63 -14.50 2.60
N THR A 48 2.29 -14.23 1.34
CA THR A 48 3.07 -14.56 0.14
C THR A 48 3.04 -13.40 -0.85
N LEU A 49 3.96 -13.39 -1.83
CA LEU A 49 4.05 -12.33 -2.85
C LEU A 49 2.97 -12.45 -3.93
N GLU A 50 2.46 -13.66 -4.15
CA GLU A 50 1.35 -13.91 -5.06
C GLU A 50 0.09 -14.19 -4.24
N LEU A 51 -0.97 -13.45 -4.55
CA LEU A 51 -2.31 -13.66 -4.04
C LEU A 51 -3.06 -14.51 -5.06
N GLY A 52 -3.16 -15.81 -4.82
CA GLY A 52 -3.96 -16.69 -5.68
C GLY A 52 -5.41 -16.20 -5.81
N SER A 53 -6.08 -16.54 -6.91
CA SER A 53 -7.50 -16.26 -7.10
C SER A 53 -8.31 -16.87 -5.95
N GLY A 54 -8.96 -16.04 -5.14
CA GLY A 54 -9.74 -16.45 -3.96
C GLY A 54 -9.01 -16.40 -2.61
N VAL A 55 -7.73 -16.01 -2.55
CA VAL A 55 -6.98 -15.90 -1.27
C VAL A 55 -7.51 -14.78 -0.37
N LEU A 56 -7.98 -13.66 -0.96
CA LEU A 56 -8.53 -12.53 -0.20
C LEU A 56 -10.05 -12.59 0.00
N GLY A 57 -10.75 -13.54 -0.62
CA GLY A 57 -12.22 -13.56 -0.64
C GLY A 57 -12.82 -12.37 -1.37
N ASP A 58 -14.13 -12.15 -1.20
CA ASP A 58 -14.79 -10.92 -1.63
C ASP A 58 -14.30 -9.77 -0.75
N ALA A 59 -14.09 -8.56 -1.31
CA ALA A 59 -13.64 -7.43 -0.50
C ALA A 59 -14.73 -6.88 0.43
N ARG A 60 -15.94 -7.44 0.38
CA ARG A 60 -17.13 -6.96 1.09
C ARG A 60 -17.89 -8.10 1.73
N ASP A 61 -18.54 -7.79 2.84
CA ASP A 61 -19.50 -8.71 3.47
C ASP A 61 -20.87 -8.69 2.76
N ASP A 62 -21.78 -9.54 3.23
CA ASP A 62 -23.15 -9.67 2.70
C ASP A 62 -24.00 -8.39 2.81
N THR A 63 -23.60 -7.44 3.66
CA THR A 63 -24.24 -6.11 3.79
C THR A 63 -23.69 -5.09 2.77
N GLY A 64 -22.62 -5.47 2.07
CA GLY A 64 -21.84 -4.65 1.16
C GLY A 64 -20.84 -3.74 1.85
N ALA A 65 -20.62 -3.90 3.16
CA ALA A 65 -19.60 -3.16 3.90
C ALA A 65 -18.21 -3.69 3.59
N LEU A 66 -17.20 -2.82 3.63
CA LEU A 66 -15.84 -3.16 3.26
C LEU A 66 -15.20 -4.03 4.34
N MET A 67 -14.69 -5.19 3.97
CA MET A 67 -14.00 -6.08 4.92
C MET A 67 -12.71 -5.43 5.41
N ARG A 68 -12.37 -5.67 6.68
CA ARG A 68 -11.08 -5.25 7.26
C ARG A 68 -9.97 -6.22 6.82
N GLN A 69 -8.74 -5.72 6.68
CA GLN A 69 -7.57 -6.59 6.53
C GLN A 69 -6.88 -6.74 7.88
N ALA A 70 -6.77 -7.97 8.39
CA ALA A 70 -6.03 -8.28 9.59
C ALA A 70 -4.54 -8.54 9.31
N ALA A 71 -3.65 -7.95 10.12
CA ALA A 71 -2.25 -8.35 10.15
C ALA A 71 -2.10 -9.59 11.05
N ARG A 72 -1.64 -10.71 10.48
CA ARG A 72 -1.32 -11.91 11.26
C ARG A 72 0.15 -11.92 11.67
N PHE A 73 0.40 -12.10 12.96
CA PHE A 73 1.73 -12.24 13.52
C PHE A 73 1.98 -13.66 14.03
N ARG A 74 3.18 -14.15 13.73
CA ARG A 74 3.71 -15.47 14.09
C ARG A 74 4.99 -15.29 14.90
N ILE A 75 5.33 -16.28 15.71
CA ILE A 75 6.58 -16.28 16.48
C ILE A 75 7.46 -17.42 15.96
N TYR A 76 8.73 -17.13 15.69
CA TYR A 76 9.71 -18.15 15.32
C TYR A 76 10.80 -18.26 16.37
N GLY A 77 11.18 -19.48 16.72
CA GLY A 77 12.30 -19.78 17.60
C GLY A 77 13.61 -19.89 16.83
N TYR A 78 14.68 -19.33 17.39
CA TYR A 78 16.02 -19.31 16.80
C TYR A 78 17.04 -19.99 17.72
N ASP A 79 17.98 -20.71 17.13
CA ASP A 79 19.12 -21.29 17.84
C ASP A 79 20.20 -20.23 18.14
N ALA A 80 21.28 -20.66 18.80
CA ALA A 80 22.40 -19.78 19.15
C ALA A 80 23.23 -19.30 17.94
N ASN A 81 22.97 -19.81 16.73
CA ASN A 81 23.61 -19.40 15.48
C ASN A 81 22.64 -18.62 14.57
N ASP A 82 21.54 -18.11 15.13
CA ASP A 82 20.49 -17.38 14.42
C ASP A 82 19.81 -18.18 13.29
N ARG A 83 19.78 -19.51 13.40
CA ARG A 83 19.00 -20.36 12.49
C ARG A 83 17.58 -20.52 13.00
N VAL A 84 16.61 -20.41 12.10
CA VAL A 84 15.20 -20.67 12.39
C VAL A 84 15.02 -22.16 12.69
N VAL A 85 14.50 -22.48 13.88
CA VAL A 85 14.26 -23.86 14.32
C VAL A 85 12.83 -24.30 14.02
N ALA A 86 11.85 -23.48 14.42
CA ALA A 86 10.42 -23.76 14.25
C ALA A 86 9.57 -22.50 14.45
N GLU A 87 8.35 -22.50 13.90
CA GLU A 87 7.28 -21.64 14.39
C GLU A 87 6.86 -22.09 15.81
N LEU A 88 6.73 -21.15 16.74
CA LEU A 88 6.22 -21.36 18.07
C LEU A 88 4.74 -20.96 18.11
N THR A 89 3.89 -21.94 18.40
CA THR A 89 2.44 -21.77 18.55
C THR A 89 2.02 -22.09 19.98
N ALA A 90 0.74 -21.85 20.29
CA ALA A 90 0.15 -22.25 21.58
C ALA A 90 0.16 -23.77 21.82
N ALA A 91 0.54 -24.59 20.83
CA ALA A 91 0.77 -26.02 21.02
C ALA A 91 2.14 -26.33 21.67
N GLN A 92 3.16 -25.50 21.44
CA GLN A 92 4.51 -25.73 21.96
C GLN A 92 4.90 -24.78 23.10
N ALA A 93 4.33 -23.58 23.15
CA ALA A 93 4.71 -22.54 24.11
C ALA A 93 3.49 -21.84 24.71
N GLN A 94 3.65 -21.30 25.93
CA GLN A 94 2.75 -20.27 26.43
C GLN A 94 3.13 -18.95 25.76
N ILE A 95 2.15 -18.31 25.11
CA ILE A 95 2.33 -17.06 24.38
C ILE A 95 1.29 -16.05 24.88
N ASP A 96 1.78 -14.94 25.42
CA ASP A 96 0.98 -13.80 25.84
C ASP A 96 1.36 -12.59 24.98
N TRP A 97 0.47 -12.22 24.05
CA TRP A 97 0.67 -11.10 23.13
C TRP A 97 0.27 -9.78 23.78
N GLN A 98 0.95 -8.71 23.40
CA GLN A 98 0.58 -7.33 23.75
C GLN A 98 0.76 -6.40 22.55
N VAL A 99 -0.19 -5.50 22.36
CA VAL A 99 -0.17 -4.48 21.28
C VAL A 99 -0.63 -3.15 21.83
N HIS A 100 0.00 -2.06 21.42
CA HIS A 100 -0.39 -0.69 21.79
C HIS A 100 -0.57 0.16 20.54
N LEU A 101 -1.80 0.35 20.08
CA LEU A 101 -2.13 1.23 18.96
C LEU A 101 -2.38 2.65 19.44
N ALA A 102 -1.92 3.66 18.69
CA ALA A 102 -2.35 5.05 18.87
C ALA A 102 -2.42 5.80 17.53
N ASN A 103 -3.19 6.90 17.51
CA ASN A 103 -3.21 7.88 16.42
C ASN A 103 -2.75 9.24 16.96
N ARG A 104 -1.70 9.81 16.34
CA ARG A 104 -1.14 11.11 16.71
C ARG A 104 -1.23 12.16 15.61
N LYS A 105 -1.99 11.90 14.54
CA LYS A 105 -2.08 12.81 13.38
C LYS A 105 -2.52 14.21 13.75
N ALA A 106 -3.54 14.36 14.60
CA ALA A 106 -4.09 15.65 14.98
C ALA A 106 -3.18 16.44 15.94
N GLN A 107 -2.33 15.74 16.71
CA GLN A 107 -1.31 16.35 17.58
C GLN A 107 -0.05 16.77 16.80
N TRP A 108 0.16 16.22 15.60
CA TRP A 108 1.40 16.37 14.83
C TRP A 108 1.48 17.65 14.00
N TYR A 109 2.58 17.83 13.26
CA TYR A 109 2.78 18.93 12.32
C TYR A 109 1.94 18.76 11.06
N ARG A 110 1.63 19.87 10.41
CA ARG A 110 0.99 19.90 9.09
C ARG A 110 1.90 19.21 8.08
N PHE A 111 1.32 18.44 7.17
CA PHE A 111 2.05 17.95 6.01
C PHE A 111 1.99 18.99 4.90
N GLU A 112 3.15 19.39 4.39
CA GLU A 112 3.28 20.27 3.21
C GLU A 112 4.17 19.62 2.15
N MET A 113 5.30 19.04 2.57
CA MET A 113 6.26 18.34 1.71
C MET A 113 7.05 17.34 2.55
N ALA A 114 7.69 16.34 1.95
CA ALA A 114 8.66 15.51 2.66
C ALA A 114 9.87 16.37 3.12
N MET A 115 10.18 16.34 4.42
CA MET A 115 11.20 17.26 5.00
C MET A 115 12.64 16.85 4.71
N ASP A 116 12.87 15.70 4.10
CA ASP A 116 14.19 15.25 3.65
C ASP A 116 14.51 15.65 2.20
N LEU A 117 13.61 16.40 1.55
CA LEU A 117 13.86 17.04 0.26
C LEU A 117 14.65 18.34 0.42
N PRO A 118 15.59 18.66 -0.48
CA PRO A 118 16.27 19.96 -0.50
C PRO A 118 15.31 21.16 -0.52
N GLU A 119 14.18 21.02 -1.23
CA GLU A 119 13.14 22.03 -1.39
C GLU A 119 12.40 22.35 -0.07
N ALA A 120 12.50 21.48 0.94
CA ALA A 120 11.96 21.72 2.27
C ALA A 120 12.88 22.56 3.17
N GLY A 121 14.03 23.02 2.68
CA GLY A 121 15.07 23.70 3.47
C GLY A 121 14.60 24.96 4.19
N ASP A 122 13.67 25.71 3.60
CA ASP A 122 13.10 26.94 4.15
C ASP A 122 11.69 26.73 4.75
N LEU A 123 11.18 25.49 4.79
CA LEU A 123 9.86 25.18 5.30
C LEU A 123 9.83 25.13 6.83
N GLU A 124 8.87 25.84 7.40
CA GLU A 124 8.53 25.84 8.82
C GLU A 124 7.14 25.22 9.02
N MET A 125 7.09 23.91 9.27
CA MET A 125 5.82 23.22 9.47
C MET A 125 5.23 23.55 10.84
N LYS A 126 4.06 24.17 10.86
CA LYS A 126 3.30 24.43 12.08
C LYS A 126 2.63 23.15 12.57
N LEU A 127 2.32 23.11 13.87
CA LEU A 127 1.42 22.10 14.41
C LEU A 127 0.06 22.15 13.70
N ARG A 128 -0.56 20.99 13.52
CA ARG A 128 -2.02 20.89 13.37
C ARG A 128 -2.65 21.32 14.68
N ASN A 129 -3.83 21.95 14.58
CA ASN A 129 -4.54 22.49 15.74
C ASN A 129 -3.65 23.42 16.59
N ASP A 130 -2.93 24.34 15.95
CA ASP A 130 -1.99 25.27 16.61
C ASP A 130 -2.67 26.31 17.50
N HIS A 131 -4.00 26.47 17.38
CA HIS A 131 -4.83 27.21 18.31
C HIS A 131 -5.03 26.51 19.66
N ILE A 132 -4.74 25.20 19.76
CA ILE A 132 -4.81 24.42 21.00
C ILE A 132 -3.40 24.29 21.59
N ALA A 133 -3.24 24.74 22.84
CA ALA A 133 -1.94 24.88 23.49
C ALA A 133 -1.86 24.20 24.87
N GLY A 134 -0.64 23.95 25.33
CA GLY A 134 -0.38 23.37 26.66
C GLY A 134 -0.98 21.97 26.81
N ALA A 135 -1.45 21.67 28.02
CA ALA A 135 -1.96 20.34 28.39
C ALA A 135 -3.20 19.90 27.58
N GLU A 136 -3.94 20.83 26.98
CA GLU A 136 -5.12 20.51 26.15
C GLU A 136 -4.73 19.76 24.86
N ARG A 137 -3.48 19.87 24.41
CA ARG A 137 -2.98 19.13 23.23
C ARG A 137 -2.97 17.62 23.42
N GLU A 138 -2.94 17.12 24.66
CA GLU A 138 -3.03 15.69 24.93
C GLU A 138 -4.37 15.09 24.46
N ALA A 139 -5.44 15.90 24.41
CA ALA A 139 -6.74 15.47 23.91
C ALA A 139 -6.79 15.30 22.37
N LEU A 140 -5.70 15.64 21.67
CA LEU A 140 -5.54 15.44 20.22
C LEU A 140 -4.93 14.08 19.87
N VAL A 141 -4.54 13.29 20.86
CA VAL A 141 -4.03 11.93 20.68
C VAL A 141 -5.16 10.95 20.96
N ILE A 142 -5.37 10.00 20.03
CA ILE A 142 -6.21 8.84 20.32
C ILE A 142 -5.29 7.73 20.83
N ASP A 143 -5.27 7.54 22.15
CA ASP A 143 -4.49 6.50 22.80
C ASP A 143 -5.39 5.64 23.73
N PRO A 144 -5.88 4.47 23.27
CA PRO A 144 -6.61 3.51 24.07
C PRO A 144 -5.74 2.72 25.06
N GLY A 145 -4.42 2.87 25.03
CA GLY A 145 -3.45 2.07 25.77
C GLY A 145 -3.29 0.65 25.21
N ALA A 146 -2.35 -0.10 25.80
CA ALA A 146 -2.07 -1.47 25.38
C ALA A 146 -3.24 -2.45 25.65
N ARG A 147 -3.34 -3.49 24.84
CA ARG A 147 -4.20 -4.66 25.03
C ARG A 147 -3.38 -5.93 24.99
N SER A 148 -3.79 -6.93 25.77
CA SER A 148 -3.11 -8.23 25.85
C SER A 148 -4.08 -9.36 25.55
N ILE A 149 -3.60 -10.40 24.85
CA ILE A 149 -4.41 -11.56 24.47
C ILE A 149 -3.56 -12.84 24.45
N SER A 150 -4.13 -13.96 24.88
CA SER A 150 -3.45 -15.25 24.90
C SER A 150 -4.40 -16.44 24.77
N GLY A 151 -3.87 -17.55 24.28
CA GLY A 151 -4.63 -18.77 23.99
C GLY A 151 -5.14 -18.83 22.56
N LYS A 152 -5.91 -19.88 22.25
CA LYS A 152 -6.43 -20.18 20.90
C LYS A 152 -7.84 -19.64 20.71
N ASN A 153 -8.17 -19.20 19.51
CA ASN A 153 -9.51 -18.73 19.12
C ASN A 153 -10.10 -17.70 20.08
N ARG A 154 -9.32 -16.70 20.48
CA ARG A 154 -9.78 -15.65 21.40
C ARG A 154 -10.18 -14.40 20.63
N SER A 155 -11.30 -13.83 21.04
CA SER A 155 -11.84 -12.54 20.63
C SER A 155 -12.80 -12.06 21.72
N GLY A 156 -13.24 -10.79 21.65
CA GLY A 156 -14.18 -10.22 22.61
C GLY A 156 -13.82 -8.81 23.06
N GLN A 157 -14.72 -8.23 23.85
CA GLN A 157 -14.66 -6.82 24.26
C GLN A 157 -13.37 -6.44 25.01
N ASP A 158 -12.83 -7.35 25.83
CA ASP A 158 -11.59 -7.12 26.59
C ASP A 158 -10.36 -6.87 25.70
N TYR A 159 -10.44 -7.22 24.41
CA TYR A 159 -9.36 -7.11 23.43
C TYR A 159 -9.56 -5.96 22.44
N GLN A 160 -10.57 -5.12 22.66
CA GLN A 160 -10.88 -3.97 21.80
C GLN A 160 -10.15 -2.72 22.27
N PHE A 161 -9.70 -1.92 21.31
CA PHE A 161 -9.08 -0.62 21.53
C PHE A 161 -10.15 0.50 21.54
N ASP A 162 -11.19 0.34 22.36
CA ASP A 162 -12.42 1.16 22.38
C ASP A 162 -12.45 2.28 23.45
N THR A 163 -11.35 2.45 24.18
CA THR A 163 -11.19 3.45 25.24
C THR A 163 -10.49 4.74 24.78
N GLY A 164 -9.97 4.76 23.54
CA GLY A 164 -9.35 5.93 22.94
C GLY A 164 -10.37 7.05 22.75
N GLN A 165 -9.93 8.29 22.90
CA GLN A 165 -10.78 9.46 22.76
C GLN A 165 -10.12 10.54 21.94
N PHE A 166 -10.92 11.32 21.24
CA PHE A 166 -10.51 12.56 20.58
C PHE A 166 -11.48 13.66 20.98
N MET A 167 -10.97 14.72 21.65
CA MET A 167 -11.77 15.85 22.13
C MET A 167 -13.06 15.43 22.88
N GLY A 168 -12.99 14.36 23.68
CA GLY A 168 -14.11 13.83 24.48
C GLY A 168 -15.03 12.83 23.76
N GLY A 169 -14.89 12.63 22.45
CA GLY A 169 -15.57 11.59 21.69
C GLY A 169 -14.77 10.28 21.69
N LYS A 170 -15.44 9.13 21.83
CA LYS A 170 -14.77 7.82 21.73
C LYS A 170 -14.38 7.52 20.28
N VAL A 171 -13.16 7.02 20.09
CA VAL A 171 -12.65 6.59 18.78
C VAL A 171 -11.99 5.22 18.92
N PRO A 172 -12.66 4.14 18.50
CA PRO A 172 -12.08 2.80 18.50
C PRO A 172 -10.95 2.70 17.46
N LEU A 173 -9.80 2.13 17.85
CA LEU A 173 -8.66 1.89 16.93
C LEU A 173 -8.53 0.45 16.42
N GLY A 174 -9.50 -0.41 16.74
CA GLY A 174 -9.55 -1.80 16.30
C GLY A 174 -9.61 -2.82 17.44
N GLU A 175 -9.11 -4.03 17.19
CA GLU A 175 -9.17 -5.15 18.14
C GLU A 175 -8.08 -6.21 17.92
N LEU A 176 -7.81 -6.99 18.96
CA LEU A 176 -6.96 -8.18 18.89
C LEU A 176 -7.79 -9.46 18.86
N ARG A 177 -7.32 -10.44 18.09
CA ARG A 177 -7.82 -11.81 18.11
C ARG A 177 -6.66 -12.82 18.09
N THR A 178 -6.95 -14.08 18.41
CA THR A 178 -6.03 -15.18 18.13
C THR A 178 -6.70 -16.26 17.29
N ASP A 179 -5.92 -16.87 16.39
CA ASP A 179 -6.38 -17.99 15.58
C ASP A 179 -6.31 -19.33 16.34
N SER A 180 -6.58 -20.44 15.64
CA SER A 180 -6.60 -21.79 16.21
C SER A 180 -5.24 -22.28 16.72
N ASP A 181 -4.15 -21.65 16.28
CA ASP A 181 -2.78 -21.96 16.70
C ASP A 181 -2.28 -20.95 17.76
N GLY A 182 -3.08 -19.95 18.11
CA GLY A 182 -2.70 -18.89 19.03
C GLY A 182 -1.83 -17.80 18.39
N ARG A 183 -1.80 -17.72 17.04
CA ARG A 183 -1.19 -16.60 16.32
C ARG A 183 -2.03 -15.35 16.54
N LEU A 184 -1.38 -14.21 16.61
CA LEU A 184 -2.05 -12.94 16.81
C LEU A 184 -2.64 -12.43 15.49
N LEU A 185 -3.87 -11.95 15.53
CA LEU A 185 -4.49 -11.14 14.50
C LEU A 185 -4.72 -9.74 15.06
N VAL A 186 -4.20 -8.72 14.38
CA VAL A 186 -4.49 -7.32 14.69
C VAL A 186 -5.41 -6.77 13.60
N LEU A 187 -6.61 -6.34 13.99
CA LEU A 187 -7.56 -5.66 13.11
C LEU A 187 -7.53 -4.17 13.44
N GLY A 188 -7.46 -3.33 12.42
CA GLY A 188 -7.53 -1.87 12.57
C GLY A 188 -8.95 -1.36 12.86
N GLY A 189 -9.08 -0.03 12.85
CA GLY A 189 -10.36 0.68 12.96
C GLY A 189 -11.35 0.40 11.82
N PHE A 190 -12.43 1.17 11.82
CA PHE A 190 -13.63 0.97 11.02
C PHE A 190 -13.79 1.95 9.85
N ALA A 191 -12.68 2.58 9.42
CA ALA A 191 -12.65 3.60 8.37
C ALA A 191 -13.45 4.87 8.73
N GLN A 192 -13.53 5.21 10.02
CA GLN A 192 -14.26 6.37 10.53
C GLN A 192 -13.37 7.60 10.65
N SER A 193 -13.91 8.73 10.21
CA SER A 193 -13.32 10.06 10.39
C SER A 193 -14.42 11.04 10.75
N ALA A 194 -14.15 12.00 11.64
CA ALA A 194 -15.11 13.04 11.98
C ALA A 194 -14.43 14.25 12.63
N SER A 195 -15.17 15.35 12.72
CA SER A 195 -14.87 16.48 13.61
C SER A 195 -15.93 16.58 14.70
N PRO A 196 -15.60 16.31 15.98
CA PRO A 196 -16.54 16.44 17.09
C PRO A 196 -17.11 17.86 17.26
N THR A 197 -16.40 18.87 16.76
CA THR A 197 -16.78 20.29 16.83
C THR A 197 -17.47 20.79 15.56
N GLY A 198 -17.63 19.94 14.55
CA GLY A 198 -18.29 20.28 13.30
C GLY A 198 -17.46 21.19 12.38
N LYS A 199 -16.13 21.20 12.53
CA LYS A 199 -15.24 21.91 11.60
C LYS A 199 -15.33 21.33 10.20
N LEU A 200 -15.12 22.18 9.20
CA LEU A 200 -15.05 21.75 7.80
C LEU A 200 -13.83 20.85 7.59
N ILE A 201 -13.97 19.85 6.72
CA ILE A 201 -12.83 18.99 6.30
C ILE A 201 -11.77 19.78 5.52
N TYR A 202 -12.17 20.90 4.92
CA TYR A 202 -11.31 21.84 4.23
C TYR A 202 -11.82 23.26 4.51
N ASP A 203 -10.92 24.12 4.98
CA ASP A 203 -11.20 25.54 5.18
C ASP A 203 -10.40 26.34 4.15
N LYS A 204 -11.12 26.98 3.22
CA LYS A 204 -10.53 27.79 2.15
C LYS A 204 -9.82 29.04 2.66
N ASP A 205 -10.18 29.50 3.86
CA ASP A 205 -9.62 30.70 4.48
C ASP A 205 -8.39 30.34 5.34
N GLU A 206 -8.13 29.04 5.55
CA GLU A 206 -6.95 28.51 6.21
C GLU A 206 -5.94 27.95 5.18
N GLN A 207 -4.78 28.61 5.08
CA GLN A 207 -3.71 28.17 4.19
C GLN A 207 -3.19 26.78 4.57
N GLY A 208 -3.12 25.88 3.58
CA GLY A 208 -2.57 24.53 3.77
C GLY A 208 -3.49 23.59 4.54
N SER A 209 -4.79 23.91 4.63
CA SER A 209 -5.80 23.06 5.30
C SER A 209 -6.06 21.73 4.59
N PHE A 210 -5.73 21.62 3.30
CA PHE A 210 -5.73 20.33 2.59
C PHE A 210 -4.82 19.33 3.32
N ALA A 211 -5.32 18.11 3.52
CA ALA A 211 -4.67 17.06 4.29
C ALA A 211 -4.35 17.40 5.77
N ASN A 212 -4.82 18.55 6.29
CA ASN A 212 -4.49 19.08 7.61
C ASN A 212 -5.72 19.62 8.36
N ALA A 213 -6.86 18.93 8.23
CA ALA A 213 -8.12 19.42 8.75
C ALA A 213 -8.08 19.61 10.29
N SER A 214 -8.35 20.84 10.73
CA SER A 214 -8.38 21.21 12.14
C SER A 214 -9.56 20.58 12.88
N GLU A 215 -9.31 20.03 14.05
CA GLU A 215 -10.27 19.37 14.96
C GLU A 215 -10.97 18.16 14.31
N TRP A 216 -10.29 17.51 13.37
CA TRP A 216 -10.65 16.22 12.79
C TRP A 216 -9.82 15.08 13.39
N PHE A 217 -10.41 13.89 13.41
CA PHE A 217 -9.70 12.63 13.59
C PHE A 217 -9.99 11.68 12.44
N ASP A 218 -9.14 10.65 12.33
CA ASP A 218 -9.46 9.39 11.68
C ASP A 218 -9.05 8.22 12.60
N ASP A 219 -9.45 7.00 12.26
CA ASP A 219 -9.18 5.79 13.05
C ASP A 219 -8.04 4.91 12.48
N THR A 220 -7.16 5.50 11.66
CA THR A 220 -5.85 4.89 11.38
C THR A 220 -5.02 4.84 12.65
N SER A 221 -4.06 3.93 12.75
CA SER A 221 -3.17 3.86 13.91
C SER A 221 -1.92 3.05 13.62
N ASP A 222 -0.93 3.15 14.50
CA ASP A 222 0.23 2.26 14.48
C ASP A 222 0.80 2.07 15.89
N GLY A 223 1.62 1.03 16.07
CA GLY A 223 2.31 0.83 17.33
C GLY A 223 3.02 -0.51 17.51
N PRO A 224 3.70 -0.71 18.65
CA PRO A 224 4.50 -1.90 18.91
C PRO A 224 3.63 -3.15 19.14
N VAL A 225 4.18 -4.28 18.68
CA VAL A 225 3.67 -5.64 18.93
C VAL A 225 4.74 -6.41 19.70
N SER A 226 4.43 -6.87 20.90
CA SER A 226 5.33 -7.63 21.75
C SER A 226 4.67 -8.93 22.23
N ALA A 227 5.47 -9.84 22.75
CA ALA A 227 4.96 -11.07 23.36
C ALA A 227 5.88 -11.54 24.49
N THR A 228 5.29 -12.20 25.48
CA THR A 228 6.04 -13.08 26.39
C THR A 228 5.90 -14.51 25.91
N VAL A 229 7.01 -15.24 25.82
CA VAL A 229 7.04 -16.63 25.35
C VAL A 229 7.73 -17.51 26.39
N VAL A 230 7.01 -18.51 26.88
CA VAL A 230 7.56 -19.54 27.77
C VAL A 230 7.54 -20.89 27.06
N LEU A 231 8.73 -21.42 26.77
CA LEU A 231 8.95 -22.71 26.10
C LEU A 231 9.58 -23.67 27.11
N ASN A 232 8.97 -24.82 27.35
CA ASN A 232 9.44 -25.83 28.32
C ASN A 232 9.73 -25.25 29.72
N GLY A 233 8.91 -24.30 30.18
CA GLY A 233 9.08 -23.61 31.47
C GLY A 233 10.15 -22.53 31.50
N LYS A 234 10.84 -22.26 30.38
CA LYS A 234 11.86 -21.21 30.26
C LYS A 234 11.31 -20.02 29.48
N SER A 235 11.45 -18.82 30.05
CA SER A 235 11.16 -17.57 29.33
C SER A 235 12.22 -17.31 28.26
N LEU A 236 11.77 -16.99 27.05
CA LEU A 236 12.64 -16.64 25.92
C LEU A 236 12.69 -15.10 25.76
N PRO A 237 13.87 -14.53 25.46
CA PRO A 237 13.94 -13.17 24.90
C PRO A 237 13.17 -13.13 23.57
N VAL A 238 12.29 -12.15 23.42
CA VAL A 238 11.46 -11.97 22.22
C VAL A 238 11.81 -10.67 21.52
N GLU A 239 12.18 -10.76 20.25
CA GLU A 239 12.34 -9.61 19.37
C GLU A 239 10.94 -9.15 18.90
N PRO A 240 10.50 -7.92 19.26
CA PRO A 240 9.17 -7.40 18.96
C PRO A 240 9.03 -6.99 17.49
N ALA A 241 7.80 -6.67 17.11
CA ALA A 241 7.41 -6.15 15.81
C ALA A 241 6.65 -4.82 15.95
N TRP A 242 6.14 -4.32 14.84
CA TRP A 242 5.27 -3.15 14.75
C TRP A 242 4.06 -3.47 13.88
N VAL A 243 2.94 -2.81 14.12
CA VAL A 243 1.75 -2.89 13.28
C VAL A 243 1.32 -1.51 12.82
N VAL A 244 0.86 -1.41 11.58
CA VAL A 244 0.24 -0.20 11.01
C VAL A 244 -1.15 -0.58 10.53
N ALA A 245 -2.17 0.12 11.03
CA ALA A 245 -3.54 0.10 10.53
C ALA A 245 -3.74 1.27 9.57
N ALA A 246 -3.50 1.01 8.28
CA ALA A 246 -3.58 1.99 7.21
C ALA A 246 -4.99 2.05 6.58
N GLN A 247 -5.23 3.05 5.74
CA GLN A 247 -6.46 3.14 4.96
C GLN A 247 -6.71 1.88 4.10
N PRO A 248 -7.96 1.66 3.63
CA PRO A 248 -8.27 0.53 2.78
C PRO A 248 -7.45 0.51 1.49
N SER A 249 -7.24 -0.69 0.94
CA SER A 249 -6.71 -0.86 -0.42
C SER A 249 -7.88 -1.15 -1.36
N PHE A 250 -8.04 -0.33 -2.38
CA PHE A 250 -9.12 -0.49 -3.36
C PHE A 250 -8.70 -1.33 -4.57
N ALA A 251 -7.48 -1.87 -4.56
CA ALA A 251 -7.00 -2.85 -5.53
C ALA A 251 -5.99 -3.81 -4.87
N PRO A 252 -6.42 -4.62 -3.89
CA PRO A 252 -5.50 -5.36 -3.01
C PRO A 252 -4.66 -6.43 -3.72
N HIS A 253 -5.02 -6.79 -4.96
CA HIS A 253 -4.24 -7.70 -5.83
C HIS A 253 -3.21 -6.99 -6.72
N VAL A 254 -3.22 -5.65 -6.78
CA VAL A 254 -2.37 -4.87 -7.67
C VAL A 254 -1.14 -4.37 -6.89
N VAL A 255 0.04 -4.65 -7.44
CA VAL A 255 1.32 -4.24 -6.86
C VAL A 255 1.78 -2.95 -7.53
N GLY A 256 2.09 -1.92 -6.74
CA GLY A 256 2.70 -0.68 -7.23
C GLY A 256 4.08 -0.93 -7.83
N TRP A 257 4.56 -0.02 -8.69
CA TRP A 257 5.84 -0.21 -9.38
C TRP A 257 7.03 -0.39 -8.43
N ARG A 258 7.11 0.47 -7.41
CA ARG A 258 8.01 0.34 -6.26
C ARG A 258 7.17 0.11 -5.01
N THR A 259 7.52 -0.92 -4.26
CA THR A 259 6.83 -1.31 -3.03
C THR A 259 7.57 -0.76 -1.82
N LEU A 260 6.89 -0.65 -0.68
CA LEU A 260 7.54 -0.29 0.58
C LEU A 260 8.68 -1.25 0.93
N TYR A 261 8.50 -2.55 0.69
CA TYR A 261 9.58 -3.53 0.87
C TYR A 261 10.84 -3.14 0.11
N ASP A 262 10.71 -2.82 -1.18
CA ASP A 262 11.87 -2.52 -2.00
C ASP A 262 12.57 -1.21 -1.57
N LEU A 263 11.80 -0.21 -1.13
CA LEU A 263 12.36 1.01 -0.56
C LEU A 263 13.19 0.70 0.69
N LEU A 264 12.67 -0.14 1.59
CA LEU A 264 13.38 -0.50 2.81
C LEU A 264 14.65 -1.31 2.53
N VAL A 265 14.62 -2.22 1.56
CA VAL A 265 15.82 -2.94 1.12
C VAL A 265 16.89 -1.96 0.63
N ASP A 266 16.52 -0.97 -0.20
CA ASP A 266 17.46 0.08 -0.64
C ASP A 266 18.02 0.85 0.59
N THR A 267 17.16 1.28 1.52
CA THR A 267 17.59 1.96 2.77
C THR A 267 18.56 1.12 3.60
N TYR A 268 18.34 -0.19 3.72
CA TYR A 268 19.19 -1.09 4.51
C TYR A 268 20.50 -1.42 3.82
N ILE A 269 20.53 -1.42 2.48
CA ILE A 269 21.79 -1.50 1.71
C ILE A 269 22.59 -0.22 1.92
N ASP A 270 21.96 0.94 1.81
CA ASP A 270 22.62 2.24 1.93
C ASP A 270 23.26 2.46 3.31
N CYS A 271 22.64 1.96 4.39
CA CYS A 271 23.22 2.00 5.74
C CYS A 271 24.15 0.82 6.08
N GLY A 272 24.33 -0.14 5.16
CA GLY A 272 25.23 -1.28 5.31
C GLY A 272 24.70 -2.45 6.15
N TRP A 273 23.41 -2.48 6.48
CA TRP A 273 22.78 -3.61 7.18
C TRP A 273 22.43 -4.78 6.26
N MET A 274 22.20 -4.49 4.98
CA MET A 274 22.01 -5.50 3.94
C MET A 274 23.08 -5.35 2.87
N GLN A 275 23.37 -6.45 2.18
CA GLN A 275 24.28 -6.44 1.05
C GLN A 275 23.49 -6.33 -0.25
N PRO A 276 24.03 -5.63 -1.27
CA PRO A 276 23.45 -5.65 -2.60
C PRO A 276 23.49 -7.08 -3.16
N VAL A 277 22.61 -7.37 -4.12
CA VAL A 277 22.57 -8.69 -4.77
C VAL A 277 23.91 -8.97 -5.47
N GLU A 278 24.55 -10.08 -5.09
CA GLU A 278 25.82 -10.49 -5.68
C GLU A 278 25.62 -10.96 -7.14
N THR A 279 24.62 -11.82 -7.34
CA THR A 279 24.22 -12.31 -8.66
C THR A 279 22.80 -11.87 -8.97
N VAL A 280 22.64 -11.11 -10.07
CA VAL A 280 21.33 -10.66 -10.55
C VAL A 280 20.58 -11.85 -11.16
N SER A 281 19.36 -12.07 -10.70
CA SER A 281 18.40 -13.02 -11.25
C SER A 281 17.41 -12.29 -12.14
N PHE A 282 17.13 -12.83 -13.33
CA PHE A 282 16.08 -12.27 -14.17
C PHE A 282 14.73 -12.39 -13.48
N GLN A 283 14.40 -13.56 -12.93
CA GLN A 283 13.11 -13.85 -12.32
C GLN A 283 12.86 -13.02 -11.05
N ARG A 284 13.88 -12.86 -10.19
CA ARG A 284 13.75 -12.20 -8.88
C ARG A 284 13.98 -10.69 -8.94
N ASP A 285 14.97 -10.24 -9.71
CA ASP A 285 15.48 -8.86 -9.60
C ASP A 285 15.08 -7.96 -10.78
N VAL A 286 14.90 -8.52 -11.99
CA VAL A 286 14.57 -7.76 -13.21
C VAL A 286 13.09 -7.82 -13.54
N LEU A 287 12.53 -9.03 -13.59
CA LEU A 287 11.18 -9.30 -14.06
C LEU A 287 10.11 -8.53 -13.25
N PRO A 288 10.17 -8.43 -11.90
CA PRO A 288 9.17 -7.67 -11.15
C PRO A 288 9.16 -6.17 -11.50
N VAL A 289 10.31 -5.57 -11.82
CA VAL A 289 10.39 -4.15 -12.21
C VAL A 289 9.62 -3.89 -13.52
N LEU A 290 9.63 -4.85 -14.43
CA LEU A 290 8.94 -4.78 -15.72
C LEU A 290 7.46 -5.17 -15.57
N GLN A 291 7.17 -6.31 -14.95
CA GLN A 291 5.82 -6.83 -14.81
C GLN A 291 4.89 -5.92 -14.01
N ARG A 292 5.40 -5.16 -13.04
CA ARG A 292 4.57 -4.20 -12.30
C ARG A 292 4.08 -3.06 -13.18
N LEU A 293 4.78 -2.69 -14.27
CA LEU A 293 4.23 -1.74 -15.27
C LEU A 293 2.98 -2.33 -15.94
N SER A 294 3.05 -3.60 -16.35
CA SER A 294 1.89 -4.32 -16.89
C SER A 294 0.79 -4.56 -15.85
N GLY A 295 1.15 -4.76 -14.56
CA GLY A 295 0.18 -4.92 -13.48
C GLY A 295 -0.71 -3.70 -13.27
N LEU A 296 -0.17 -2.49 -13.50
CA LEU A 296 -0.92 -1.23 -13.38
C LEU A 296 -1.99 -1.02 -14.47
N GLN A 297 -2.06 -1.88 -15.49
CA GLN A 297 -3.09 -1.82 -16.55
C GLN A 297 -4.53 -1.88 -16.01
N TRP A 298 -4.70 -2.48 -14.85
CA TRP A 298 -6.01 -2.73 -14.25
C TRP A 298 -6.58 -1.52 -13.52
N VAL A 299 -5.74 -0.52 -13.24
CA VAL A 299 -6.05 0.61 -12.37
C VAL A 299 -5.73 1.97 -13.00
N ASN A 300 -5.07 2.01 -14.15
CA ASN A 300 -4.81 3.23 -14.90
C ASN A 300 -4.83 2.98 -16.43
N LYS A 301 -5.55 3.83 -17.18
CA LYS A 301 -5.74 3.66 -18.63
C LYS A 301 -4.47 3.92 -19.45
N GLY A 302 -3.60 4.83 -19.00
CA GLY A 302 -2.32 5.10 -19.64
C GLY A 302 -1.42 3.86 -19.63
N PHE A 303 -1.29 3.22 -18.47
CA PHE A 303 -0.55 1.96 -18.34
C PHE A 303 -1.18 0.83 -19.17
N ALA A 304 -2.51 0.73 -19.20
CA ALA A 304 -3.21 -0.26 -20.02
C ALA A 304 -2.92 -0.13 -21.52
N SER A 305 -2.65 1.07 -22.01
CA SER A 305 -2.47 1.34 -23.44
C SER A 305 -1.11 0.90 -23.98
N LEU A 306 -0.06 0.88 -23.16
CA LEU A 306 1.28 0.47 -23.59
C LEU A 306 1.72 -0.89 -23.01
N TYR A 307 1.32 -1.20 -21.77
CA TYR A 307 1.77 -2.39 -21.04
C TYR A 307 0.65 -3.41 -20.79
N GLY A 308 -0.58 -3.11 -21.22
CA GLY A 308 -1.72 -4.01 -21.07
C GLY A 308 -1.56 -5.31 -21.86
N TYR A 309 -2.39 -6.29 -21.56
CA TYR A 309 -2.38 -7.58 -22.26
C TYR A 309 -2.43 -7.41 -23.79
N GLY A 310 -1.47 -7.99 -24.50
CA GLY A 310 -1.36 -7.87 -25.97
C GLY A 310 -0.79 -6.54 -26.49
N ALA A 311 -0.52 -5.56 -25.62
CA ALA A 311 0.09 -4.28 -26.00
C ALA A 311 1.60 -4.43 -26.32
N PRO A 312 2.23 -3.44 -26.99
CA PRO A 312 3.62 -3.55 -27.44
C PRO A 312 4.64 -3.85 -26.33
N MET A 313 4.41 -3.35 -25.11
CA MET A 313 5.26 -3.57 -23.94
C MET A 313 4.55 -4.39 -22.86
N ASP A 314 3.76 -5.38 -23.28
CA ASP A 314 3.18 -6.37 -22.37
C ASP A 314 4.27 -7.26 -21.75
N PHE A 315 4.69 -6.94 -20.53
CA PHE A 315 5.66 -7.72 -19.76
C PHE A 315 5.07 -8.97 -19.11
N THR A 316 3.85 -9.37 -19.48
CA THR A 316 3.29 -10.70 -19.23
C THR A 316 3.39 -11.60 -20.47
N ASN A 317 3.72 -11.04 -21.64
CA ASN A 317 3.86 -11.78 -22.88
C ASN A 317 5.11 -12.68 -22.85
N ARG A 318 4.88 -14.00 -22.86
CA ARG A 318 5.95 -15.01 -22.80
C ARG A 318 6.99 -14.87 -23.92
N LYS A 319 6.59 -14.47 -25.14
CA LYS A 319 7.52 -14.31 -26.26
C LYS A 319 8.43 -13.09 -26.07
N LEU A 320 7.93 -12.02 -25.46
CA LEU A 320 8.74 -10.85 -25.12
C LEU A 320 9.71 -11.19 -23.98
N LEU A 321 9.21 -11.79 -22.90
CA LEU A 321 10.02 -12.17 -21.75
C LEU A 321 11.16 -13.14 -22.11
N ALA A 322 10.89 -14.13 -22.97
CA ALA A 322 11.92 -15.03 -23.48
C ALA A 322 13.09 -14.31 -24.17
N LYS A 323 12.82 -13.19 -24.85
CA LYS A 323 13.87 -12.37 -25.48
C LYS A 323 14.63 -11.55 -24.44
N LEU A 324 13.90 -10.96 -23.49
CA LEU A 324 14.48 -10.11 -22.45
C LEU A 324 15.32 -10.89 -21.43
N SER A 325 15.07 -12.19 -21.27
CA SER A 325 15.80 -13.05 -20.32
C SER A 325 17.09 -13.64 -20.90
N LEU A 326 17.32 -13.58 -22.22
CA LEU A 326 18.57 -14.03 -22.81
C LEU A 326 19.73 -13.12 -22.41
N THR A 327 20.85 -13.71 -22.00
CA THR A 327 22.03 -12.99 -21.47
C THR A 327 22.98 -12.55 -22.58
N ASP A 328 22.98 -13.23 -23.73
CA ASP A 328 23.86 -12.91 -24.85
C ASP A 328 23.46 -11.62 -25.61
N GLU A 329 24.23 -11.32 -26.66
CA GLU A 329 24.08 -10.11 -27.48
C GLU A 329 22.86 -10.12 -28.41
N THR A 330 22.18 -11.25 -28.60
CA THR A 330 21.07 -11.40 -29.58
C THR A 330 19.97 -10.37 -29.35
N TYR A 331 19.66 -10.08 -28.08
CA TYR A 331 18.63 -9.12 -27.69
C TYR A 331 19.16 -8.01 -26.76
N SER A 332 20.48 -7.78 -26.71
CA SER A 332 21.08 -6.76 -25.84
C SER A 332 20.58 -5.34 -26.14
N HIS A 333 20.36 -5.02 -27.41
CA HIS A 333 19.76 -3.74 -27.82
C HIS A 333 18.30 -3.60 -27.41
N LEU A 334 17.52 -4.70 -27.40
CA LEU A 334 16.14 -4.67 -26.88
C LEU A 334 16.16 -4.38 -25.37
N ARG A 335 17.01 -5.07 -24.60
CA ARG A 335 17.21 -4.78 -23.16
C ARG A 335 17.62 -3.32 -22.94
N ARG A 336 18.56 -2.81 -23.75
CA ARG A 336 19.01 -1.41 -23.71
C ARG A 336 17.88 -0.43 -23.98
N THR A 337 17.06 -0.66 -25.00
CA THR A 337 15.92 0.21 -25.33
C THR A 337 14.92 0.27 -24.18
N VAL A 338 14.61 -0.88 -23.56
CA VAL A 338 13.74 -0.94 -22.38
C VAL A 338 14.35 -0.15 -21.21
N PHE A 339 15.64 -0.36 -20.92
CA PHE A 339 16.33 0.37 -19.85
C PHE A 339 16.35 1.89 -20.10
N ASN A 340 16.64 2.32 -21.32
CA ASN A 340 16.70 3.75 -21.68
C ASN A 340 15.32 4.45 -21.63
N ALA A 341 14.22 3.69 -21.58
CA ALA A 341 12.90 4.27 -21.38
C ALA A 341 12.65 4.69 -19.92
N PHE A 342 13.37 4.13 -18.96
CA PHE A 342 13.28 4.52 -17.56
C PHE A 342 13.99 5.85 -17.28
N ARG A 343 13.42 6.64 -16.38
CA ARG A 343 14.07 7.81 -15.79
C ARG A 343 15.31 7.36 -15.03
N ALA A 344 16.45 7.93 -15.39
CA ALA A 344 17.71 7.67 -14.72
C ALA A 344 17.68 8.16 -13.26
N ALA A 345 18.35 7.41 -12.38
CA ALA A 345 18.41 7.68 -10.93
C ALA A 345 19.07 9.02 -10.58
N ASP A 346 19.93 9.52 -11.46
CA ASP A 346 20.74 10.74 -11.32
C ASP A 346 20.31 11.84 -12.31
N ASN A 347 19.09 11.74 -12.86
CA ASN A 347 18.63 12.70 -13.86
C ASN A 347 18.33 14.06 -13.22
N SER A 348 19.02 15.11 -13.66
CA SER A 348 18.79 16.50 -13.25
C SER A 348 17.76 17.23 -14.11
N VAL A 349 17.07 16.53 -15.02
CA VAL A 349 16.13 17.11 -15.98
C VAL A 349 14.70 16.63 -15.71
N HIS A 350 13.78 17.58 -15.69
CA HIS A 350 12.34 17.32 -15.72
C HIS A 350 11.92 16.69 -17.06
N GLU A 351 11.22 15.55 -17.02
CA GLU A 351 10.89 14.78 -18.24
C GLU A 351 9.73 13.79 -18.01
N GLN A 352 8.50 14.27 -18.10
CA GLN A 352 7.31 13.47 -17.82
C GLN A 352 7.13 12.21 -18.68
N ARG A 353 7.82 12.08 -19.83
CA ARG A 353 7.65 10.94 -20.75
C ARG A 353 8.36 9.65 -20.34
N THR A 354 9.36 9.73 -19.47
CA THR A 354 10.15 8.55 -19.05
C THR A 354 9.45 7.70 -18.01
N TRP A 355 9.77 6.40 -17.95
CA TRP A 355 9.17 5.45 -17.04
C TRP A 355 9.78 5.50 -15.64
N PRO A 356 9.00 5.15 -14.59
CA PRO A 356 7.55 4.93 -14.64
C PRO A 356 6.81 6.27 -14.79
N TRP A 357 5.60 6.24 -15.36
CA TRP A 357 4.75 7.42 -15.49
C TRP A 357 4.03 7.76 -14.17
N LEU A 358 4.83 7.90 -13.11
CA LEU A 358 4.38 8.22 -11.76
C LEU A 358 4.89 9.59 -11.32
N TYR A 359 4.09 10.32 -10.56
CA TYR A 359 4.53 11.54 -9.90
C TYR A 359 5.59 11.23 -8.82
N GLY A 360 6.44 12.21 -8.52
CA GLY A 360 7.47 12.14 -7.49
C GLY A 360 7.23 13.12 -6.33
N ASP A 361 8.13 13.12 -5.35
CA ASP A 361 7.95 13.82 -4.07
C ASP A 361 7.83 15.33 -4.17
N THR A 362 8.45 15.97 -5.18
CA THR A 362 8.43 17.43 -5.32
C THR A 362 7.22 17.93 -6.12
N PHE A 363 6.35 17.01 -6.57
CA PHE A 363 5.19 17.37 -7.36
C PHE A 363 4.33 18.43 -6.65
N GLY A 364 3.92 19.47 -7.39
CA GLY A 364 3.19 20.62 -6.84
C GLY A 364 4.09 21.78 -6.38
N GLY A 365 5.42 21.60 -6.42
CA GLY A 365 6.40 22.68 -6.33
C GLY A 365 6.71 23.32 -7.70
N ASP A 366 7.95 23.76 -7.90
CA ASP A 366 8.42 24.32 -9.18
C ASP A 366 8.30 23.28 -10.31
N GLU A 367 7.76 23.70 -11.47
CA GLU A 367 7.42 22.80 -12.59
C GLU A 367 8.64 22.06 -13.17
N ASP A 368 9.81 22.70 -13.16
CA ASP A 368 11.05 22.18 -13.73
C ASP A 368 11.84 21.24 -12.80
N LEU A 369 11.30 20.92 -11.61
CA LEU A 369 12.00 20.02 -10.68
C LEU A 369 12.05 18.59 -11.22
N PRO A 370 13.24 17.95 -11.23
CA PRO A 370 13.36 16.55 -11.64
C PRO A 370 12.58 15.60 -10.74
N GLY A 371 12.41 15.96 -9.47
CA GLY A 371 11.66 15.22 -8.46
C GLY A 371 10.14 15.20 -8.68
N ASN A 372 9.61 15.91 -9.67
CA ASN A 372 8.18 15.91 -10.00
C ASN A 372 7.71 14.56 -10.55
N HIS A 373 8.65 13.70 -10.98
CA HIS A 373 8.37 12.37 -11.48
C HIS A 373 9.31 11.33 -10.87
N LEU A 374 8.79 10.14 -10.63
CA LEU A 374 9.53 9.06 -10.00
C LEU A 374 10.68 8.56 -10.90
N ALA A 375 11.84 8.34 -10.29
CA ALA A 375 13.03 7.78 -10.93
C ALA A 375 13.32 6.36 -10.45
N LEU A 376 14.20 5.65 -11.18
CA LEU A 376 14.84 4.45 -10.64
C LEU A 376 15.61 4.80 -9.36
N SER A 377 15.45 3.98 -8.31
CA SER A 377 16.40 3.97 -7.20
C SER A 377 17.79 3.56 -7.68
N ALA A 378 18.86 3.99 -6.99
CA ALA A 378 20.24 3.61 -7.31
C ALA A 378 20.43 2.08 -7.38
N GLY A 379 19.88 1.32 -6.43
CA GLY A 379 19.92 -0.15 -6.39
C GLY A 379 19.32 -0.79 -7.65
N ARG A 380 18.07 -0.46 -7.98
CA ARG A 380 17.42 -0.92 -9.23
C ARG A 380 18.17 -0.51 -10.49
N SER A 381 18.68 0.72 -10.55
CA SER A 381 19.48 1.17 -11.70
C SER A 381 20.71 0.30 -11.88
N SER A 382 21.40 -0.08 -10.79
CA SER A 382 22.52 -1.02 -10.83
C SER A 382 22.12 -2.40 -11.35
N ILE A 383 21.00 -2.96 -10.84
CA ILE A 383 20.45 -4.25 -11.30
C ILE A 383 20.14 -4.22 -12.79
N LEU A 384 19.41 -3.21 -13.27
CA LEU A 384 19.03 -3.11 -14.67
C LEU A 384 20.23 -2.85 -15.58
N LYS A 385 21.26 -2.12 -15.13
CA LYS A 385 22.51 -1.95 -15.89
C LYS A 385 23.22 -3.29 -16.10
N ARG A 386 23.27 -4.15 -15.07
CA ARG A 386 23.82 -5.52 -15.18
C ARG A 386 22.98 -6.39 -16.11
N TRP A 387 21.66 -6.32 -16.02
CA TRP A 387 20.74 -6.98 -16.95
C TRP A 387 21.00 -6.59 -18.42
N VAL A 388 21.13 -5.30 -18.70
CA VAL A 388 21.43 -4.83 -20.05
C VAL A 388 22.79 -5.37 -20.54
N ALA A 389 23.79 -5.37 -19.66
CA ALA A 389 25.12 -5.90 -19.95
C ALA A 389 25.21 -7.42 -20.09
N GLY A 390 24.13 -8.17 -19.82
CA GLY A 390 24.14 -9.64 -19.85
C GLY A 390 24.72 -10.30 -18.58
N ASP A 391 25.02 -9.52 -17.54
CA ASP A 391 25.56 -10.00 -16.27
C ASP A 391 24.42 -10.36 -15.29
N PHE A 392 23.69 -11.42 -15.63
CA PHE A 392 22.60 -11.96 -14.83
C PHE A 392 22.38 -13.44 -15.14
N ILE A 393 21.69 -14.16 -14.26
CA ILE A 393 21.25 -15.53 -14.53
C ILE A 393 19.91 -15.52 -15.26
N ASN A 394 19.84 -16.23 -16.40
CA ASN A 394 18.58 -16.51 -17.08
C ASN A 394 17.87 -17.67 -16.38
N ASP A 395 17.25 -17.37 -15.25
CA ASP A 395 16.42 -18.29 -14.45
C ASP A 395 14.92 -18.09 -14.72
N TRP A 396 14.57 -17.40 -15.81
CA TRP A 396 13.20 -17.16 -16.21
C TRP A 396 12.47 -18.47 -16.51
N GLN A 397 11.28 -18.61 -15.93
CA GLN A 397 10.40 -19.75 -16.17
C GLN A 397 9.16 -19.24 -16.91
N ALA A 398 8.85 -19.83 -18.07
CA ALA A 398 7.66 -19.48 -18.83
C ALA A 398 6.37 -19.86 -18.10
N GLU A 399 6.45 -20.91 -17.27
CA GLU A 399 5.41 -21.39 -16.38
C GLU A 399 6.05 -21.62 -15.01
N PRO A 400 6.21 -20.56 -14.19
CA PRO A 400 6.74 -20.74 -12.85
C PRO A 400 5.85 -21.70 -12.07
N ALA A 401 6.48 -22.55 -11.25
CA ALA A 401 5.71 -23.36 -10.32
C ALA A 401 4.83 -22.42 -9.46
N PRO A 402 3.55 -22.77 -9.20
CA PRO A 402 2.71 -21.96 -8.32
C PRO A 402 3.46 -21.71 -7.02
N VAL A 403 3.42 -20.46 -6.52
CA VAL A 403 4.01 -20.16 -5.22
C VAL A 403 3.44 -21.15 -4.21
N ALA A 404 4.33 -21.91 -3.58
CA ALA A 404 3.95 -22.84 -2.54
C ALA A 404 3.14 -22.07 -1.49
N SER A 405 1.97 -22.59 -1.10
CA SER A 405 1.22 -22.05 0.04
C SER A 405 2.20 -21.79 1.19
N PHE A 406 2.06 -20.67 1.91
CA PHE A 406 3.02 -20.25 2.94
C PHE A 406 3.57 -21.40 3.80
N ASP A 407 2.70 -22.26 4.31
CA ASP A 407 3.06 -23.39 5.20
C ASP A 407 3.92 -24.49 4.53
N ARG A 408 4.06 -24.47 3.20
CA ARG A 408 4.93 -25.38 2.43
C ARG A 408 6.32 -24.82 2.18
N LEU A 409 6.56 -23.54 2.49
CA LEU A 409 7.91 -22.98 2.43
C LEU A 409 8.79 -23.65 3.48
N PRO A 410 10.09 -23.88 3.19
CA PRO A 410 11.04 -24.30 4.21
C PRO A 410 10.98 -23.34 5.41
N VAL A 411 10.96 -23.88 6.62
CA VAL A 411 10.83 -23.10 7.87
C VAL A 411 11.85 -21.96 7.94
N ALA A 412 13.06 -22.17 7.44
CA ALA A 412 14.12 -21.16 7.38
C ALA A 412 13.77 -19.93 6.50
N MET A 413 12.88 -20.08 5.51
CA MET A 413 12.47 -19.01 4.59
C MET A 413 11.19 -18.29 5.02
N GLN A 414 10.36 -18.93 5.84
CA GLN A 414 9.06 -18.40 6.24
C GLN A 414 9.13 -17.00 6.89
N PRO A 415 10.07 -16.70 7.82
CA PRO A 415 10.15 -15.37 8.43
C PRO A 415 10.43 -14.24 7.43
N ALA A 416 11.36 -14.46 6.49
CA ALA A 416 11.69 -13.47 5.47
C ALA A 416 10.53 -13.27 4.47
N MET A 417 9.80 -14.33 4.14
CA MET A 417 8.59 -14.24 3.32
C MET A 417 7.52 -13.39 4.00
N LEU A 418 7.29 -13.55 5.31
CA LEU A 418 6.32 -12.72 6.05
C LEU A 418 6.72 -11.25 6.05
N ASP A 419 7.99 -10.95 6.36
CA ASP A 419 8.51 -9.58 6.36
C ASP A 419 8.36 -8.92 4.97
N GLN A 420 8.55 -9.69 3.89
CA GLN A 420 8.39 -9.21 2.53
C GLN A 420 6.92 -9.04 2.13
N ALA A 421 6.09 -10.07 2.32
CA ALA A 421 4.70 -10.10 1.89
C ALA A 421 3.87 -8.98 2.54
N ALA A 422 4.12 -8.69 3.82
CA ALA A 422 3.44 -7.62 4.54
C ALA A 422 3.63 -6.23 3.89
N LEU A 423 4.78 -5.99 3.26
CA LEU A 423 5.16 -4.70 2.69
C LEU A 423 5.10 -4.68 1.15
N HIS A 424 4.89 -5.83 0.52
CA HIS A 424 4.89 -5.98 -0.95
C HIS A 424 3.72 -5.24 -1.60
N PHE A 425 2.57 -5.19 -0.93
CA PHE A 425 1.35 -4.53 -1.41
C PHE A 425 1.18 -3.13 -0.80
N CYS A 426 2.25 -2.51 -0.31
CA CYS A 426 2.25 -1.13 0.18
C CYS A 426 3.01 -0.25 -0.80
N VAL A 427 2.59 1.01 -0.93
CA VAL A 427 3.26 1.92 -1.84
C VAL A 427 4.56 2.42 -1.21
N ALA A 428 5.55 2.62 -2.07
CA ALA A 428 6.66 3.52 -1.80
C ALA A 428 6.68 4.56 -2.90
N ASP A 429 6.99 5.79 -2.51
CA ASP A 429 7.08 6.96 -3.39
C ASP A 429 5.78 7.22 -4.23
N ALA A 430 5.51 8.45 -4.66
CA ALA A 430 5.94 9.66 -3.99
C ALA A 430 5.53 9.65 -2.51
N PHE A 431 6.22 10.40 -1.67
CA PHE A 431 5.76 10.70 -0.32
C PHE A 431 5.12 12.09 -0.28
N HIS A 432 3.89 12.16 -0.80
CA HIS A 432 3.10 13.39 -0.90
C HIS A 432 1.64 13.23 -0.40
N PRO A 433 1.38 12.75 0.83
CA PRO A 433 2.30 12.20 1.83
C PRO A 433 2.60 10.71 1.65
N GLY A 434 1.87 10.00 0.78
CA GLY A 434 1.87 8.54 0.62
C GLY A 434 0.51 7.94 1.00
N ILE A 435 0.40 6.61 1.03
CA ILE A 435 -0.87 5.90 1.38
C ILE A 435 -0.81 5.29 2.78
N GLU A 436 0.01 4.27 3.00
CA GLU A 436 0.10 3.62 4.30
C GLU A 436 0.99 4.39 5.28
N LEU A 437 2.11 4.88 4.76
CA LEU A 437 3.22 5.48 5.49
C LEU A 437 3.90 6.55 4.62
N SER A 438 4.78 7.36 5.23
CA SER A 438 5.44 8.50 4.57
C SER A 438 6.97 8.39 4.56
N TRP A 439 7.62 9.47 4.10
CA TRP A 439 9.06 9.62 3.93
C TRP A 439 9.94 9.22 5.13
N PRO A 440 9.53 9.28 6.42
CA PRO A 440 10.38 8.78 7.52
C PRO A 440 10.82 7.33 7.33
N MET A 441 10.03 6.52 6.60
CA MET A 441 10.34 5.12 6.33
C MET A 441 11.66 4.92 5.57
N ARG A 442 12.15 5.91 4.82
CA ARG A 442 13.45 5.81 4.11
C ARG A 442 14.67 6.24 4.94
N HIS A 443 14.48 6.49 6.24
CA HIS A 443 15.56 6.86 7.17
C HIS A 443 15.95 5.69 8.07
N ALA A 444 17.21 5.26 8.00
CA ALA A 444 17.69 4.10 8.78
C ALA A 444 17.54 4.28 10.31
N SER A 445 17.50 5.52 10.79
CA SER A 445 17.44 5.86 12.23
C SER A 445 16.12 5.48 12.93
N ILE A 446 15.03 5.27 12.18
CA ILE A 446 13.77 4.77 12.77
C ILE A 446 13.80 3.26 13.06
N TYR A 447 14.85 2.57 12.62
CA TYR A 447 15.00 1.13 12.74
C TYR A 447 16.13 0.78 13.71
N ARG A 448 16.09 -0.43 14.25
CA ARG A 448 17.19 -1.02 15.05
C ARG A 448 17.89 -2.19 14.35
N ALA A 449 17.23 -2.76 13.35
CA ALA A 449 17.68 -3.81 12.45
C ALA A 449 16.75 -3.80 11.22
N PRO A 450 17.09 -4.50 10.11
CA PRO A 450 16.17 -4.63 8.97
C PRO A 450 14.77 -5.07 9.42
N PHE A 451 13.76 -4.33 8.96
CA PHE A 451 12.35 -4.54 9.26
C PHE A 451 11.99 -4.51 10.76
N ARG A 452 12.83 -3.90 11.62
CA ARG A 452 12.57 -3.77 13.06
C ARG A 452 12.56 -2.30 13.47
N ILE A 453 11.35 -1.78 13.72
CA ILE A 453 11.16 -0.41 14.20
C ILE A 453 11.82 -0.25 15.56
N LYS A 454 12.53 0.86 15.72
CA LYS A 454 13.09 1.29 17.00
C LYS A 454 11.94 1.87 17.83
N ALA A 455 11.30 1.05 18.65
CA ALA A 455 10.25 1.52 19.56
C ALA A 455 10.82 2.47 20.64
N LEU A 456 10.06 3.50 21.00
CA LEU A 456 10.31 4.29 22.20
C LEU A 456 10.09 3.38 23.43
N PRO A 457 11.07 3.25 24.35
CA PRO A 457 10.91 2.40 25.52
C PRO A 457 9.74 2.86 26.42
N ASP A 458 9.05 1.88 27.02
CA ASP A 458 7.94 2.14 27.94
C ASP A 458 8.33 3.11 29.05
N GLY A 459 7.41 4.03 29.37
CA GLY A 459 7.60 5.04 30.40
C GLY A 459 8.51 6.20 30.02
N GLN A 460 9.14 6.19 28.83
CA GLN A 460 9.80 7.38 28.30
C GLN A 460 8.75 8.36 27.72
N PRO A 461 8.88 9.67 28.00
CA PRO A 461 7.99 10.65 27.41
C PRO A 461 8.19 10.73 25.91
N VAL A 462 7.10 10.95 25.17
CA VAL A 462 7.18 11.25 23.74
C VAL A 462 7.91 12.59 23.59
N PRO A 463 8.99 12.69 22.79
CA PRO A 463 9.69 13.94 22.64
C PRO A 463 8.82 15.02 21.96
N GLU A 464 8.93 16.25 22.45
CA GLU A 464 8.30 17.43 21.86
C GLU A 464 9.30 18.21 21.01
N TYR A 465 8.87 18.72 19.86
CA TYR A 465 9.75 19.43 18.93
C TYR A 465 9.40 20.93 18.80
N GLY A 466 8.51 21.44 19.66
CA GLY A 466 8.07 22.84 19.71
C GLY A 466 6.90 23.15 18.77
N LEU A 467 6.56 24.44 18.64
CA LEU A 467 5.40 24.87 17.83
C LEU A 467 5.62 24.75 16.31
N VAL A 468 6.88 24.68 15.90
CA VAL A 468 7.32 24.61 14.50
C VAL A 468 8.40 23.54 14.36
N LEU A 469 8.26 22.73 13.32
CA LEU A 469 9.26 21.77 12.87
C LEU A 469 9.89 22.28 11.57
N ASP A 470 11.18 22.61 11.63
CA ASP A 470 12.01 22.90 10.46
C ASP A 470 12.79 21.64 10.03
N GLN A 471 13.33 21.66 8.80
CA GLN A 471 14.11 20.53 8.26
C GLN A 471 15.30 20.16 9.15
N LYS A 472 16.03 21.16 9.65
CA LYS A 472 17.23 20.92 10.46
C LYS A 472 16.90 20.12 11.72
N LYS A 473 15.79 20.45 12.39
CA LYS A 473 15.29 19.76 13.59
C LYS A 473 14.75 18.38 13.22
N ALA A 474 13.98 18.28 12.14
CA ALA A 474 13.43 17.02 11.65
C ALA A 474 14.52 15.95 11.40
N LEU A 475 15.63 16.36 10.79
CA LEU A 475 16.76 15.50 10.43
C LEU A 475 17.84 15.39 11.51
N SER A 476 17.68 16.05 12.67
CA SER A 476 18.68 16.05 13.73
C SER A 476 18.70 14.73 14.53
N ALA A 477 19.76 14.52 15.32
CA ALA A 477 19.87 13.38 16.24
C ALA A 477 18.78 13.36 17.33
N GLU A 478 18.25 14.53 17.68
CA GLU A 478 17.15 14.69 18.64
C GLU A 478 15.80 14.90 17.93
N GLY A 479 15.75 14.62 16.62
CA GLY A 479 14.57 14.78 15.78
C GLY A 479 13.59 13.61 15.86
N PRO A 480 12.44 13.71 15.17
CA PRO A 480 11.38 12.71 15.18
C PRO A 480 11.68 11.42 14.41
N LEU A 481 12.84 11.33 13.75
CA LEU A 481 13.24 10.18 12.92
C LEU A 481 14.04 9.13 13.68
N HIS A 482 13.80 8.97 14.98
CA HIS A 482 14.49 7.99 15.84
C HIS A 482 13.51 7.02 16.47
N ALA A 483 13.53 6.88 17.80
CA ALA A 483 12.66 5.95 18.50
C ALA A 483 11.19 6.39 18.37
N GLN A 484 10.33 5.48 17.90
CA GLN A 484 8.95 5.78 17.56
C GLN A 484 8.02 5.42 18.73
N PRO A 485 7.16 6.33 19.20
CA PRO A 485 6.07 5.99 20.10
C PRO A 485 4.93 5.29 19.34
N PRO A 486 3.96 4.67 20.01
CA PRO A 486 2.67 4.34 19.40
C PRO A 486 2.08 5.56 18.66
N GLY A 487 1.62 5.37 17.42
CA GLY A 487 1.19 6.45 16.52
C GLY A 487 2.33 7.24 15.88
N GLY A 488 3.59 6.81 16.03
CA GLY A 488 4.77 7.52 15.56
C GLY A 488 4.98 7.47 14.04
N LEU A 489 4.55 6.38 13.39
CA LEU A 489 4.75 6.18 11.96
C LEU A 489 3.65 6.83 11.11
N SER A 490 2.38 6.75 11.54
CA SER A 490 1.22 7.24 10.77
C SER A 490 0.91 8.73 10.98
N ARG A 491 1.50 9.39 11.99
CA ARG A 491 1.25 10.80 12.32
C ARG A 491 1.55 11.80 11.18
N TRP A 492 2.37 11.40 10.22
CA TRP A 492 2.78 12.18 9.05
C TRP A 492 1.74 12.22 7.93
N MET A 493 0.78 11.29 7.94
CA MET A 493 -0.19 11.16 6.86
C MET A 493 -1.25 12.25 6.91
N ALA A 494 -2.00 12.38 5.81
CA ALA A 494 -3.15 13.26 5.71
C ALA A 494 -4.20 13.00 6.81
N LEU A 495 -4.88 14.08 7.21
CA LEU A 495 -5.93 14.06 8.20
C LEU A 495 -7.18 14.84 7.71
N PRO A 496 -8.33 14.17 7.57
CA PRO A 496 -8.50 12.71 7.56
C PRO A 496 -8.02 12.10 6.24
N TRP A 497 -7.64 10.81 6.24
CA TRP A 497 -7.09 10.15 5.05
C TRP A 497 -8.01 10.19 3.81
N GLN A 498 -9.34 10.28 3.97
CA GLN A 498 -10.30 10.29 2.86
C GLN A 498 -10.11 11.46 1.90
N VAL A 499 -9.68 12.63 2.40
CA VAL A 499 -9.44 13.81 1.54
C VAL A 499 -8.27 13.57 0.59
N ASP A 500 -7.28 12.81 1.05
CA ASP A 500 -6.11 12.43 0.27
C ASP A 500 -6.45 11.31 -0.72
N ALA A 501 -7.25 10.31 -0.30
CA ALA A 501 -7.71 9.25 -1.20
C ALA A 501 -8.50 9.80 -2.40
N VAL A 502 -9.38 10.78 -2.20
CA VAL A 502 -10.08 11.45 -3.33
C VAL A 502 -9.16 12.38 -4.12
N GLY A 503 -8.18 12.97 -3.42
CA GLY A 503 -7.15 13.83 -3.98
C GLY A 503 -6.17 13.09 -4.90
N CYS A 504 -5.86 11.83 -4.61
CA CYS A 504 -4.88 10.98 -5.30
C CYS A 504 -5.39 10.55 -6.68
N ARG A 505 -5.01 11.30 -7.72
CA ARG A 505 -5.50 11.13 -9.09
C ARG A 505 -4.34 11.02 -10.10
N SER A 506 -4.72 11.00 -11.37
CA SER A 506 -3.82 11.00 -12.53
C SER A 506 -4.10 12.18 -13.47
N GLY A 507 -3.19 12.48 -14.38
CA GLY A 507 -3.43 13.41 -15.49
C GLY A 507 -3.79 14.82 -15.04
N TYR A 508 -3.10 15.34 -14.02
CA TYR A 508 -3.37 16.70 -13.54
C TYR A 508 -3.00 17.78 -14.55
N ASP A 509 -2.03 17.51 -15.42
CA ASP A 509 -1.77 18.33 -16.59
C ASP A 509 -2.62 17.82 -17.76
N LYS A 510 -3.76 18.50 -17.97
CA LYS A 510 -4.72 18.17 -19.03
C LYS A 510 -4.15 18.35 -20.44
N ASP A 511 -3.12 19.18 -20.61
CA ASP A 511 -2.53 19.49 -21.91
C ASP A 511 -1.47 18.45 -22.30
N TYR A 512 -0.98 17.67 -21.34
CA TYR A 512 -0.05 16.56 -21.57
C TYR A 512 -0.75 15.24 -21.89
N ASP A 513 -1.45 14.64 -20.91
CA ASP A 513 -2.15 13.36 -21.06
C ASP A 513 -3.27 13.24 -20.00
N PRO A 514 -4.49 12.82 -20.36
CA PRO A 514 -5.60 12.74 -19.41
C PRO A 514 -5.42 11.66 -18.33
N TYR A 515 -4.56 10.66 -18.55
CA TYR A 515 -4.40 9.51 -17.65
C TYR A 515 -3.03 9.47 -16.97
N LEU A 516 -2.08 10.30 -17.38
CA LEU A 516 -0.69 10.24 -16.96
C LEU A 516 -0.08 11.62 -16.73
N PRO A 517 0.90 11.75 -15.82
CA PRO A 517 1.33 10.75 -14.85
C PRO A 517 0.26 10.46 -13.78
N THR A 518 0.53 9.52 -12.86
CA THR A 518 -0.38 9.17 -11.74
C THR A 518 0.37 9.03 -10.41
N PHE A 519 -0.31 9.19 -9.28
CA PHE A 519 0.28 8.97 -7.95
C PHE A 519 0.31 7.47 -7.58
N TRP A 520 -0.77 6.95 -6.97
CA TRP A 520 -0.78 5.60 -6.37
C TRP A 520 -1.93 4.74 -6.90
N PRO A 521 -1.99 4.46 -8.21
CA PRO A 521 -3.13 3.73 -8.81
C PRO A 521 -3.32 2.31 -8.24
N ALA A 522 -2.25 1.70 -7.71
CA ALA A 522 -2.32 0.37 -7.08
C ALA A 522 -3.08 0.35 -5.74
N GLN A 523 -3.27 1.50 -5.07
CA GLN A 523 -4.09 1.59 -3.85
C GLN A 523 -5.38 2.35 -4.08
N VAL A 524 -5.32 3.41 -4.90
CA VAL A 524 -6.43 4.29 -5.25
C VAL A 524 -6.55 4.32 -6.78
N PRO A 525 -7.34 3.42 -7.39
CA PRO A 525 -7.45 3.31 -8.84
C PRO A 525 -7.93 4.61 -9.52
N ASN A 526 -7.51 4.83 -10.77
CA ASN A 526 -7.95 5.99 -11.55
C ASN A 526 -8.99 5.59 -12.61
N GLN A 527 -8.65 4.58 -13.43
CA GLN A 527 -9.53 4.03 -14.45
C GLN A 527 -9.49 2.50 -14.44
N VAL A 528 -10.67 1.87 -14.46
CA VAL A 528 -10.88 0.45 -14.14
C VAL A 528 -11.75 -0.26 -15.17
N LEU A 529 -11.66 -1.58 -15.24
CA LEU A 529 -12.64 -2.41 -15.96
C LEU A 529 -13.88 -2.56 -15.08
N SER A 530 -15.02 -2.00 -15.50
CA SER A 530 -16.27 -2.11 -14.73
C SER A 530 -16.85 -3.53 -14.77
N GLU A 531 -17.56 -3.94 -13.72
CA GLU A 531 -18.28 -5.23 -13.72
C GLU A 531 -19.24 -5.36 -14.91
N ALA A 532 -19.91 -4.26 -15.30
CA ALA A 532 -20.81 -4.24 -16.44
C ALA A 532 -20.09 -4.50 -17.77
N ASP A 533 -18.96 -3.83 -18.02
CA ASP A 533 -18.18 -4.06 -19.24
C ASP A 533 -17.55 -5.46 -19.20
N TYR A 534 -17.02 -5.92 -18.07
CA TYR A 534 -16.48 -7.28 -17.89
C TYR A 534 -17.50 -8.36 -18.28
N ASN A 535 -18.75 -8.28 -17.80
CA ASN A 535 -19.80 -9.26 -18.12
C ASN A 535 -20.07 -9.36 -19.62
N LEU A 536 -19.95 -8.26 -20.36
CA LEU A 536 -20.07 -8.25 -21.81
C LEU A 536 -18.78 -8.73 -22.51
N VAL A 537 -17.61 -8.48 -21.93
CA VAL A 537 -16.33 -8.99 -22.44
C VAL A 537 -16.29 -10.51 -22.41
N ILE A 538 -16.76 -11.14 -21.33
CA ILE A 538 -16.76 -12.60 -21.20
C ILE A 538 -17.93 -13.30 -21.93
N ASP A 539 -18.93 -12.54 -22.41
CA ASP A 539 -20.06 -13.11 -23.16
C ASP A 539 -19.64 -13.49 -24.58
N GLU A 540 -19.35 -14.78 -24.80
CA GLU A 540 -18.96 -15.32 -26.10
C GLU A 540 -20.06 -15.27 -27.17
N SER A 541 -21.31 -14.95 -26.82
CA SER A 541 -22.37 -14.74 -27.80
C SER A 541 -22.28 -13.39 -28.53
N LEU A 542 -21.52 -12.44 -27.98
CA LEU A 542 -21.31 -11.13 -28.60
C LEU A 542 -20.19 -11.15 -29.66
N PRO A 543 -20.26 -10.29 -30.69
CA PRO A 543 -19.17 -10.14 -31.67
C PRO A 543 -17.83 -9.83 -31.00
N ARG A 544 -16.76 -10.49 -31.45
CA ARG A 544 -15.41 -10.32 -30.88
C ARG A 544 -14.94 -8.86 -30.86
N GLU A 545 -15.18 -8.12 -31.94
CA GLU A 545 -14.82 -6.69 -32.03
C GLU A 545 -15.49 -5.85 -30.94
N GLN A 546 -16.77 -6.13 -30.64
CA GLN A 546 -17.49 -5.46 -29.56
C GLN A 546 -16.86 -5.79 -28.19
N ARG A 547 -16.53 -7.06 -27.95
CA ARG A 547 -15.88 -7.50 -26.72
C ARG A 547 -14.51 -6.87 -26.54
N LEU A 548 -13.73 -6.73 -27.62
CA LEU A 548 -12.42 -6.07 -27.62
C LEU A 548 -12.53 -4.57 -27.31
N ALA A 549 -13.51 -3.90 -27.91
CA ALA A 549 -13.77 -2.49 -27.62
C ALA A 549 -14.14 -2.29 -26.14
N LEU A 550 -14.95 -3.18 -25.58
CA LEU A 550 -15.34 -3.14 -24.16
C LEU A 550 -14.18 -3.49 -23.22
N PHE A 551 -13.33 -4.46 -23.58
CA PHE A 551 -12.15 -4.78 -22.78
C PHE A 551 -11.13 -3.65 -22.76
N ASN A 552 -11.02 -2.88 -23.85
CA ASN A 552 -10.14 -1.72 -23.92
C ASN A 552 -10.75 -0.46 -23.29
N LYS A 553 -12.07 -0.44 -23.06
CA LYS A 553 -12.73 0.63 -22.34
C LYS A 553 -12.36 0.57 -20.85
N ARG A 554 -12.16 1.74 -20.24
CA ARG A 554 -11.93 1.89 -18.80
C ARG A 554 -12.83 2.99 -18.27
N ALA A 555 -13.56 2.70 -17.19
CA ALA A 555 -14.41 3.66 -16.51
C ALA A 555 -13.60 4.44 -15.47
N HIS A 556 -13.95 5.71 -15.22
CA HIS A 556 -13.40 6.44 -14.08
C HIS A 556 -13.86 5.79 -12.76
N TRP A 557 -12.93 5.50 -11.86
CA TRP A 557 -13.21 4.78 -10.62
C TRP A 557 -14.11 5.56 -9.64
N GLY A 558 -13.96 6.89 -9.58
CA GLY A 558 -14.76 7.75 -8.69
C GLY A 558 -16.12 8.18 -9.25
N ARG A 559 -16.62 7.59 -10.34
CA ARG A 559 -17.78 8.08 -11.11
C ARG A 559 -19.11 8.12 -10.35
N GLN A 560 -19.24 7.39 -9.25
CA GLN A 560 -20.42 7.43 -8.37
C GLN A 560 -20.39 8.58 -7.35
N LEU A 561 -19.24 9.24 -7.17
CA LEU A 561 -19.08 10.35 -6.24
C LEU A 561 -19.73 11.63 -6.80
N PRO A 562 -20.13 12.58 -5.94
CA PRO A 562 -20.68 13.86 -6.39
C PRO A 562 -19.64 14.70 -7.14
N LYS A 563 -20.11 15.74 -7.84
CA LYS A 563 -19.23 16.57 -8.69
C LYS A 563 -18.19 17.37 -7.91
N ARG A 564 -18.50 17.90 -6.73
CA ARG A 564 -17.58 18.81 -6.02
C ARG A 564 -16.55 18.04 -5.20
N PHE A 565 -15.29 18.45 -5.26
CA PHE A 565 -14.18 17.71 -4.63
C PHE A 565 -14.41 17.46 -3.13
N ILE A 566 -14.83 18.49 -2.39
CA ILE A 566 -15.08 18.36 -0.96
C ILE A 566 -16.30 17.46 -0.67
N ASP A 567 -17.33 17.51 -1.52
CA ASP A 567 -18.49 16.64 -1.37
C ASP A 567 -18.11 15.17 -1.62
N GLN A 568 -17.14 14.91 -2.49
CA GLN A 568 -16.58 13.56 -2.69
C GLN A 568 -15.93 13.04 -1.42
N ALA A 569 -15.00 13.81 -0.84
CA ALA A 569 -14.33 13.45 0.40
C ALA A 569 -15.34 13.21 1.54
N MET A 570 -16.34 14.08 1.69
CA MET A 570 -17.41 13.91 2.69
C MET A 570 -18.30 12.69 2.41
N THR A 571 -18.51 12.32 1.15
CA THR A 571 -19.24 11.09 0.79
C THR A 571 -18.45 9.85 1.22
N VAL A 572 -17.13 9.83 1.00
CA VAL A 572 -16.26 8.73 1.44
C VAL A 572 -16.15 8.68 2.98
N VAL A 573 -16.13 9.83 3.66
CA VAL A 573 -16.21 9.90 5.13
C VAL A 573 -17.52 9.28 5.65
N ALA A 574 -18.64 9.55 4.98
CA ALA A 574 -19.94 9.03 5.40
C ALA A 574 -20.10 7.52 5.11
N ASP A 575 -19.61 7.05 3.97
CA ASP A 575 -19.65 5.63 3.59
C ASP A 575 -18.50 5.29 2.63
N VAL A 576 -17.38 4.78 3.16
CA VAL A 576 -16.25 4.28 2.35
C VAL A 576 -16.67 3.17 1.39
N GLY A 577 -17.76 2.46 1.70
CA GLY A 577 -18.31 1.40 0.88
C GLY A 577 -18.87 1.88 -0.47
N VAL A 578 -19.00 3.20 -0.68
CA VAL A 578 -19.40 3.79 -1.97
C VAL A 578 -18.37 3.52 -3.08
N LEU A 579 -17.08 3.41 -2.74
CA LEU A 579 -15.98 3.24 -3.69
C LEU A 579 -15.82 1.78 -4.12
N GLY A 580 -15.68 1.47 -5.41
CA GLY A 580 -15.50 0.10 -5.88
C GLY A 580 -14.15 -0.50 -5.47
N VAL A 581 -14.06 -1.84 -5.40
CA VAL A 581 -12.79 -2.54 -5.16
C VAL A 581 -12.44 -3.36 -6.40
N VAL A 582 -11.20 -3.26 -6.85
CA VAL A 582 -10.68 -4.01 -8.00
C VAL A 582 -10.27 -5.41 -7.54
N GLU A 583 -11.00 -6.42 -8.01
CA GLU A 583 -10.84 -7.82 -7.64
C GLU A 583 -10.49 -8.69 -8.86
N ALA A 584 -9.74 -9.76 -8.64
CA ALA A 584 -9.47 -10.74 -9.68
C ALA A 584 -10.77 -11.52 -10.04
N ARG A 585 -11.02 -11.69 -11.33
CA ARG A 585 -12.12 -12.47 -11.91
C ARG A 585 -11.61 -13.38 -13.02
N PRO A 586 -12.23 -14.56 -13.24
CA PRO A 586 -11.90 -15.41 -14.37
C PRO A 586 -12.05 -14.66 -15.69
N GLY A 587 -11.02 -14.72 -16.53
CA GLY A 587 -11.07 -14.21 -17.89
C GLY A 587 -11.26 -15.34 -18.90
N ILE A 588 -10.68 -15.18 -20.08
CA ILE A 588 -10.76 -16.18 -21.15
C ILE A 588 -9.40 -16.88 -21.24
N VAL A 589 -9.42 -18.20 -21.06
CA VAL A 589 -8.20 -19.00 -21.07
C VAL A 589 -7.73 -19.21 -22.52
N ASP A 590 -6.42 -19.12 -22.75
CA ASP A 590 -5.77 -19.36 -24.04
C ASP A 590 -6.27 -18.47 -25.20
N ASP A 591 -6.70 -17.24 -24.91
CA ASP A 591 -7.11 -16.25 -25.92
C ASP A 591 -5.97 -15.25 -26.22
N GLU A 592 -5.84 -14.84 -27.48
CA GLU A 592 -4.77 -13.91 -27.91
C GLU A 592 -4.97 -12.47 -27.43
N ASP A 593 -6.22 -12.04 -27.25
CA ASP A 593 -6.57 -10.66 -26.93
C ASP A 593 -7.14 -10.49 -25.50
N PHE A 594 -7.56 -11.57 -24.86
CA PHE A 594 -8.14 -11.56 -23.52
C PHE A 594 -7.32 -12.41 -22.53
N PRO A 595 -6.92 -11.87 -21.37
CA PRO A 595 -6.18 -12.66 -20.38
C PRO A 595 -7.08 -13.65 -19.66
N ALA A 596 -6.47 -14.74 -19.14
CA ALA A 596 -7.13 -15.76 -18.33
C ALA A 596 -7.62 -15.26 -16.96
N VAL A 597 -7.09 -14.13 -16.49
CA VAL A 597 -7.54 -13.43 -15.29
C VAL A 597 -7.69 -11.96 -15.64
N MET A 598 -8.86 -11.39 -15.34
CA MET A 598 -9.14 -9.97 -15.46
C MET A 598 -9.30 -9.37 -14.07
N HIS A 599 -8.83 -8.15 -13.85
CA HIS A 599 -9.13 -7.44 -12.61
C HIS A 599 -10.26 -6.46 -12.88
N VAL A 600 -11.32 -6.57 -12.08
CA VAL A 600 -12.62 -5.97 -12.32
C VAL A 600 -13.02 -5.17 -11.09
N GLU A 601 -13.49 -3.95 -11.30
CA GLU A 601 -14.09 -3.17 -10.22
C GLU A 601 -15.44 -3.77 -9.84
N ILE A 602 -15.58 -4.09 -8.56
CA ILE A 602 -16.80 -4.57 -7.92
C ILE A 602 -17.34 -3.44 -7.03
N GLU A 603 -18.48 -2.90 -7.46
CA GLU A 603 -19.24 -1.90 -6.72
C GLU A 603 -20.28 -2.54 -5.80
N ARG A 604 -20.77 -1.76 -4.83
CA ARG A 604 -21.83 -2.19 -3.92
C ARG A 604 -23.14 -2.43 -4.67
N ARG A 605 -23.72 -3.63 -4.55
CA ARG A 605 -25.17 -3.83 -4.77
C ARG A 605 -25.92 -3.48 -3.49
N SER A 606 -26.31 -2.23 -3.27
CA SER A 606 -27.23 -1.92 -2.16
C SER A 606 -28.68 -2.01 -2.63
N ALA A 607 -29.59 -2.51 -1.78
CA ALA A 607 -31.03 -2.46 -2.05
C ALA A 607 -31.54 -1.02 -2.26
N ALA A 608 -30.81 -0.02 -1.74
CA ALA A 608 -31.09 1.40 -1.97
C ALA A 608 -30.68 1.88 -3.38
N SER A 609 -29.60 1.34 -3.98
CA SER A 609 -29.26 1.63 -5.38
C SER A 609 -30.31 1.03 -6.32
N ALA A 610 -30.81 -0.17 -6.02
CA ALA A 610 -31.92 -0.80 -6.73
C ALA A 610 -33.26 -0.03 -6.60
N ALA A 611 -33.53 0.57 -5.43
CA ALA A 611 -34.75 1.35 -5.18
C ALA A 611 -34.70 2.79 -5.70
N SER A 612 -33.50 3.37 -5.82
CA SER A 612 -33.33 4.76 -6.28
C SER A 612 -33.55 4.96 -7.78
N GLY A 613 -33.67 3.89 -8.56
CA GLY A 613 -33.79 3.97 -10.02
C GLY A 613 -32.64 4.72 -10.70
N ARG A 614 -31.54 5.00 -9.97
CA ARG A 614 -30.32 5.54 -10.55
C ARG A 614 -29.65 4.39 -11.28
N LEU A 615 -30.05 4.23 -12.54
CA LEU A 615 -29.22 3.62 -13.56
C LEU A 615 -27.78 4.11 -13.35
N PRO A 616 -26.75 3.26 -13.57
CA PRO A 616 -25.40 3.79 -13.75
C PRO A 616 -25.55 4.91 -14.76
N VAL A 617 -24.99 6.09 -14.48
CA VAL A 617 -24.95 7.15 -15.47
C VAL A 617 -24.22 6.53 -16.65
N ALA A 618 -25.00 6.07 -17.62
CA ALA A 618 -24.54 5.84 -18.94
C ALA A 618 -23.99 7.22 -19.30
N ILE A 619 -22.67 7.34 -19.33
CA ILE A 619 -22.06 8.23 -20.30
C ILE A 619 -22.58 7.67 -21.61
N SER A 620 -23.71 8.25 -22.03
CA SER A 620 -24.41 7.86 -23.23
C SER A 620 -23.44 8.11 -24.37
N ALA A 621 -23.75 7.51 -25.52
CA ALA A 621 -23.08 7.73 -26.78
C ALA A 621 -22.90 9.21 -27.19
N ALA A 622 -23.34 10.20 -26.39
CA ALA A 622 -23.02 11.63 -26.53
C ALA A 622 -21.51 11.93 -26.46
N ALA A 623 -20.70 11.19 -25.70
CA ALA A 623 -19.24 11.36 -25.73
C ALA A 623 -18.62 10.86 -27.06
N ALA A 624 -19.33 9.98 -27.79
CA ALA A 624 -18.96 9.54 -29.13
C ALA A 624 -19.55 10.44 -30.24
N GLN A 625 -20.35 11.46 -29.87
CA GLN A 625 -21.01 12.38 -30.80
C GLN A 625 -20.61 13.85 -30.55
N GLY A 626 -19.32 14.16 -30.37
CA GLY A 626 -18.76 15.51 -30.57
C GLY A 626 -19.51 16.70 -29.94
N ALA A 627 -20.25 16.48 -28.85
CA ALA A 627 -21.18 17.47 -28.28
C ALA A 627 -20.55 18.35 -27.19
N PHE A 628 -19.31 18.05 -26.80
CA PHE A 628 -18.51 18.83 -25.86
C PHE A 628 -17.30 19.41 -26.59
N GLY A 629 -16.86 20.61 -26.22
CA GLY A 629 -15.59 21.13 -26.71
C GLY A 629 -14.43 20.23 -26.28
N ASP A 630 -13.36 20.19 -27.09
CA ASP A 630 -12.20 19.30 -26.90
C ASP A 630 -11.64 19.33 -25.46
N GLU A 631 -11.67 20.49 -24.81
CA GLU A 631 -11.22 20.69 -23.43
C GLU A 631 -12.03 19.89 -22.39
N LEU A 632 -13.36 19.96 -22.45
CA LEU A 632 -14.21 19.23 -21.51
C LEU A 632 -14.13 17.72 -21.76
N GLN A 633 -13.90 17.29 -23.00
CA GLN A 633 -13.70 15.88 -23.30
C GLN A 633 -12.42 15.35 -22.65
N SER A 634 -11.28 16.05 -22.77
CA SER A 634 -10.03 15.65 -22.10
C SER A 634 -10.19 15.59 -20.58
N LEU A 635 -10.91 16.55 -20.00
CA LEU A 635 -11.22 16.57 -18.56
C LEU A 635 -12.06 15.36 -18.12
N ILE A 636 -13.10 15.00 -18.88
CA ILE A 636 -13.92 13.81 -18.59
C ILE A 636 -13.09 12.53 -18.65
N LEU A 637 -12.18 12.41 -19.63
CA LEU A 637 -11.28 11.27 -19.72
C LEU A 637 -10.35 11.18 -18.50
N ALA A 638 -9.87 12.33 -18.01
CA ALA A 638 -9.07 12.42 -16.79
C ALA A 638 -9.86 12.19 -15.49
N GLY A 639 -11.17 11.98 -15.56
CA GLY A 639 -12.03 11.76 -14.39
C GLY A 639 -12.55 13.05 -13.75
N TRP A 640 -12.65 14.13 -14.52
CA TRP A 640 -13.32 15.37 -14.13
C TRP A 640 -14.71 15.47 -14.76
N ASP A 641 -15.73 15.66 -13.91
CA ASP A 641 -17.13 15.81 -14.32
C ASP A 641 -17.42 17.17 -14.98
N SER A 642 -16.58 18.18 -14.70
CA SER A 642 -16.69 19.52 -15.29
C SER A 642 -15.42 20.36 -15.12
N VAL A 643 -15.33 21.47 -15.86
CA VAL A 643 -14.26 22.47 -15.71
C VAL A 643 -14.27 23.06 -14.30
N GLU A 644 -15.46 23.33 -13.73
CA GLU A 644 -15.57 23.93 -12.39
C GLU A 644 -15.03 23.00 -11.28
N GLN A 645 -15.19 21.68 -11.42
CA GLN A 645 -14.60 20.72 -10.49
C GLN A 645 -13.08 20.73 -10.59
N TYR A 646 -12.54 20.73 -11.81
CA TYR A 646 -11.10 20.82 -12.04
C TYR A 646 -10.53 22.13 -11.45
N GLU A 647 -11.17 23.27 -11.71
CA GLU A 647 -10.75 24.54 -11.14
C GLU A 647 -10.90 24.60 -9.61
N GLU A 648 -11.94 23.98 -9.03
CA GLU A 648 -12.09 23.84 -7.58
C GLU A 648 -10.90 23.06 -7.00
N PHE A 649 -10.56 21.93 -7.64
CA PHE A 649 -9.39 21.15 -7.28
C PHE A 649 -8.09 21.97 -7.38
N CYS A 650 -7.83 22.63 -8.52
CA CYS A 650 -6.65 23.47 -8.70
C CYS A 650 -6.55 24.55 -7.60
N ARG A 651 -7.66 25.22 -7.26
CA ARG A 651 -7.67 26.20 -6.15
C ARG A 651 -7.32 25.59 -4.78
N ILE A 652 -7.83 24.39 -4.49
CA ILE A 652 -7.59 23.68 -3.22
C ILE A 652 -6.12 23.26 -3.10
N PHE A 653 -5.56 22.76 -4.19
CA PHE A 653 -4.18 22.29 -4.26
C PHE A 653 -3.18 23.38 -4.67
N LYS A 654 -3.64 24.63 -4.82
CA LYS A 654 -2.88 25.81 -5.29
C LYS A 654 -2.10 25.55 -6.59
N ARG A 655 -2.78 24.92 -7.55
CA ARG A 655 -2.28 24.64 -8.90
C ARG A 655 -2.85 25.61 -9.91
#